data_AF-A0A2N9HNC6-F1
#
_entry.id   AF-A0A2N9HNC6-F1
#
_cell.length_a   1.000
_cell.length_b   1.000
_cell.length_c   1.000
_cell.angle_alpha   90.00
_cell.angle_beta   90.00
_cell.angle_gamma   90.00
#
_symmetry.space_group_name_H-M   'P 1'
#
loop_
_entity.id
_entity.type
_entity.pdbx_description
1 polymer ?
#
loop_
_entity_poly.entity_id
_entity_poly.type
_entity_poly.pdbx_seq_one_letter_code
_entity_poly.pdbx_strand_id
1 'polypeptide(L)'
;MNLHTLFSALIVVVLAIVSLPLLNPTYWLTLKSWWWIPSSTSSSSSVIADLVVRNAVIYTSDESLPFADSMAVLNGRILRLGNFSLVQELAGYGTEELDLGGKVVVPGFIDSHVHLIYAGLQLSELKFMSRKQMARVELRGVNQKDEFMRKVKEAARNAKEGSWILGGGWNNDLWGGELPLASWIDDITPYNPVWLSRTDGHMGLANSVALKLSGISNLTKDPEGGTIVRTVDGEPTGLLIDSAMKLLLSSIPEDTVNERREALIRASHVALLRGVTTVVDFGRYYPGVSAELSWEDFSDVYQWADASGKMMIRDLIEKMGRALSQWIYLGGVKAFADGSLGSNSALFYEPYVDEPHNYGLQVTESEILFNMTIASDKSGLQVAIHAIGDRANDLILDTYESVVSTNGMRDRRFRIEHAQHLAPGAADRFGRQGIVASVQPLHLLGDADSAAKKLGTDRAQKECYLFGSLLASNAQLAFGSDWPVVDINPLGGVQTAMKRIPPAWHTAWIPSECLTLNDALKAHTISAARACFLDNDLGSLSPGKLADFVVLSTDSWNDFAAEGSASVEATYVAGALQQLHHHHGFPDLIYTLPNSTNSNPVPPPSCFRVVCGGGGGGGVSAEGSNSHHHHVARDVSFVLHDALESSGILASHAREGREGFCAQIRKFSDIERETSICINSCVDLGKTALYIAAEDDSLVSHSSVPLPVDAFVERLDDLSVGYCSHYDSSYISSPEKFLESVERYLYGTKVEFFHLHIQS
;
A
#
# COMPACT_ATOMS: atom_id res chain seq x y z
N MET A 1 33.25 63.40 -47.01
CA MET A 1 33.15 61.93 -46.90
C MET A 1 32.65 61.38 -48.23
N ASN A 2 33.33 60.38 -48.78
CA ASN A 2 33.10 59.88 -50.15
C ASN A 2 31.86 58.97 -50.19
N LEU A 3 31.02 59.10 -51.21
CA LEU A 3 29.71 58.42 -51.32
C LEU A 3 29.87 56.88 -51.32
N HIS A 4 31.01 56.39 -51.81
CA HIS A 4 31.37 54.98 -51.76
C HIS A 4 31.59 54.46 -50.33
N THR A 5 32.15 55.26 -49.42
CA THR A 5 32.37 54.86 -48.03
C THR A 5 31.05 54.75 -47.27
N LEU A 6 30.07 55.60 -47.61
CA LEU A 6 28.71 55.55 -47.08
C LEU A 6 27.95 54.32 -47.59
N PHE A 7 28.09 53.98 -48.88
CA PHE A 7 27.44 52.79 -49.45
C PHE A 7 28.03 51.48 -48.92
N SER A 8 29.35 51.40 -48.76
CA SER A 8 30.01 50.23 -48.19
C SER A 8 29.65 50.05 -46.70
N ALA A 9 29.58 51.13 -45.93
CA ALA A 9 29.15 51.06 -44.53
C ALA A 9 27.67 50.64 -44.40
N LEU A 10 26.80 51.12 -45.30
CA LEU A 10 25.38 50.75 -45.31
C LEU A 10 25.17 49.27 -45.64
N ILE A 11 25.93 48.71 -46.59
CA ILE A 11 25.86 47.29 -46.95
C ILE A 11 26.34 46.40 -45.79
N VAL A 12 27.40 46.80 -45.07
CA VAL A 12 27.90 46.06 -43.89
C VAL A 12 26.88 46.09 -42.75
N VAL A 13 26.21 47.22 -42.52
CA VAL A 13 25.16 47.35 -41.50
C VAL A 13 23.93 46.51 -41.87
N VAL A 14 23.50 46.52 -43.13
CA VAL A 14 22.37 45.70 -43.59
C VAL A 14 22.69 44.20 -43.50
N LEU A 15 23.89 43.78 -43.90
CA LEU A 15 24.31 42.38 -43.77
C LEU A 15 24.42 41.93 -42.30
N ALA A 16 24.87 42.81 -41.39
CA ALA A 16 24.90 42.52 -39.95
C ALA A 16 23.49 42.38 -39.35
N ILE A 17 22.56 43.27 -39.74
CA ILE A 17 21.16 43.23 -39.27
C ILE A 17 20.44 41.97 -39.78
N VAL A 18 20.72 41.53 -41.00
CA VAL A 18 20.08 40.35 -41.61
C VAL A 18 20.65 39.03 -41.07
N SER A 19 21.90 39.00 -40.56
CA SER A 19 22.53 37.78 -40.03
C SER A 19 22.39 37.59 -38.50
N LEU A 20 22.02 38.64 -37.76
CA LEU A 20 21.74 38.57 -36.32
C LEU A 20 20.65 37.55 -35.90
N PRO A 21 19.56 37.32 -36.67
CA PRO A 21 18.53 36.33 -36.31
C PRO A 21 18.95 34.87 -36.51
N LEU A 22 20.05 34.61 -37.22
CA LEU A 22 20.54 33.25 -37.52
C LEU A 22 21.53 32.73 -36.46
N LEU A 23 22.02 33.59 -35.57
CA LEU A 23 23.06 33.27 -34.59
C LEU A 23 22.54 33.14 -33.14
N ASN A 24 21.28 33.52 -32.86
CA ASN A 24 20.72 33.40 -31.52
C ASN A 24 19.16 33.33 -31.53
N PRO A 25 18.53 32.20 -31.15
CA PRO A 25 17.08 32.04 -31.20
C PRO A 25 16.31 32.85 -30.14
N THR A 26 17.00 33.61 -29.28
CA THR A 26 16.38 34.44 -28.22
C THR A 26 16.00 35.86 -28.67
N TYR A 27 16.35 36.27 -29.90
CA TYR A 27 16.14 37.64 -30.38
C TYR A 27 14.68 37.99 -30.74
N TRP A 28 13.80 37.00 -30.87
CA TRP A 28 12.38 37.22 -31.18
C TRP A 28 11.52 37.60 -29.95
N LEU A 29 12.09 37.61 -28.74
CA LEU A 29 11.35 37.85 -27.50
C LEU A 29 11.39 39.32 -27.00
N THR A 30 12.20 40.20 -27.59
CA THR A 30 12.41 41.58 -27.05
C THR A 30 11.87 42.72 -27.92
N LEU A 31 11.23 42.45 -29.06
CA LEU A 31 10.65 43.50 -29.94
C LEU A 31 9.11 43.59 -29.95
N LYS A 32 8.41 42.87 -29.07
CA LYS A 32 6.93 42.94 -28.93
C LYS A 32 6.41 44.01 -27.98
N SER A 33 7.26 44.87 -27.41
CA SER A 33 6.82 45.82 -26.36
C SER A 33 6.31 47.18 -26.87
N TRP A 34 6.51 47.59 -28.12
CA TRP A 34 6.22 48.97 -28.56
C TRP A 34 5.27 49.10 -29.77
N TRP A 35 4.16 48.36 -29.82
CA TRP A 35 3.02 48.72 -30.68
C TRP A 35 1.71 48.35 -29.99
N TRP A 36 1.09 49.32 -29.33
CA TRP A 36 -0.28 49.24 -28.85
C TRP A 36 -1.24 49.39 -30.04
N ILE A 37 -1.86 48.28 -30.45
CA ILE A 37 -3.10 48.24 -31.24
C ILE A 37 -4.07 47.38 -30.41
N PRO A 38 -5.28 47.84 -30.06
CA PRO A 38 -6.22 47.05 -29.29
C PRO A 38 -6.84 45.98 -30.19
N SER A 39 -6.17 44.84 -30.27
CA SER A 39 -6.73 43.64 -30.87
C SER A 39 -7.35 42.80 -29.76
N SER A 40 -8.68 42.77 -29.76
CA SER A 40 -9.55 41.72 -29.23
C SER A 40 -8.93 40.81 -28.16
N THR A 41 -9.38 41.01 -26.92
CA THR A 41 -9.42 40.01 -25.83
C THR A 41 -8.84 38.66 -26.22
N SER A 42 -7.54 38.47 -26.02
CA SER A 42 -7.03 37.14 -25.81
C SER A 42 -7.74 36.65 -24.55
N SER A 43 -8.69 35.75 -24.70
CA SER A 43 -9.16 34.95 -23.58
C SER A 43 -7.92 34.28 -23.01
N SER A 44 -7.36 34.84 -21.93
CA SER A 44 -6.58 34.02 -21.02
C SER A 44 -7.54 32.91 -20.65
N SER A 45 -7.30 31.69 -21.15
CA SER A 45 -7.97 30.52 -20.59
C SER A 45 -7.66 30.58 -19.10
N SER A 46 -8.65 30.97 -18.30
CA SER A 46 -8.52 31.00 -16.85
C SER A 46 -8.09 29.61 -16.43
N VAL A 47 -6.99 29.52 -15.67
CA VAL A 47 -6.56 28.24 -15.13
C VAL A 47 -7.64 27.81 -14.13
N ILE A 48 -8.38 26.77 -14.48
CA ILE A 48 -9.45 26.19 -13.64
C ILE A 48 -8.87 24.98 -12.91
N ALA A 49 -9.11 24.89 -11.61
CA ALA A 49 -8.72 23.76 -10.77
C ALA A 49 -9.66 22.55 -10.98
N ASP A 50 -9.13 21.34 -10.85
CA ASP A 50 -9.93 20.12 -10.84
C ASP A 50 -10.62 19.94 -9.49
N LEU A 51 -9.94 20.32 -8.40
CA LEU A 51 -10.42 20.22 -7.02
C LEU A 51 -10.11 21.50 -6.25
N VAL A 52 -11.07 21.99 -5.47
CA VAL A 52 -10.89 23.03 -4.46
C VAL A 52 -11.31 22.45 -3.10
N VAL A 53 -10.35 22.30 -2.20
CA VAL A 53 -10.58 21.99 -0.79
C VAL A 53 -10.75 23.30 -0.04
N ARG A 54 -11.79 23.44 0.78
CA ARG A 54 -12.09 24.66 1.54
C ARG A 54 -12.59 24.34 2.95
N ASN A 55 -12.56 25.38 3.80
CA ASN A 55 -13.02 25.32 5.18
C ASN A 55 -12.34 24.17 5.93
N ALA A 56 -11.01 24.18 5.96
CA ALA A 56 -10.18 23.18 6.62
C ALA A 56 -9.10 23.84 7.48
N VAL A 57 -8.44 23.06 8.34
CA VAL A 57 -7.18 23.44 8.98
C VAL A 57 -6.05 22.66 8.29
N ILE A 58 -5.48 23.22 7.23
CA ILE A 58 -4.48 22.54 6.40
C ILE A 58 -3.10 22.81 6.97
N TYR A 59 -2.50 21.85 7.65
CA TYR A 59 -1.07 21.85 7.97
C TYR A 59 -0.28 21.46 6.73
N THR A 60 0.61 22.35 6.27
CA THR A 60 1.28 22.18 4.98
C THR A 60 2.61 21.45 5.08
N SER A 61 3.23 21.40 6.27
CA SER A 61 4.64 21.00 6.44
C SER A 61 5.62 21.88 5.63
N ASP A 62 5.21 23.11 5.29
CA ASP A 62 6.01 24.15 4.63
C ASP A 62 6.20 25.34 5.58
N GLU A 63 7.45 25.65 5.91
CA GLU A 63 7.76 26.72 6.87
C GLU A 63 7.37 28.12 6.38
N SER A 64 7.25 28.31 5.07
CA SER A 64 6.83 29.59 4.48
C SER A 64 5.34 29.85 4.60
N LEU A 65 4.52 28.80 4.70
CA LEU A 65 3.09 28.85 4.90
C LEU A 65 2.65 27.65 5.74
N PRO A 66 2.88 27.63 7.07
CA PRO A 66 2.65 26.43 7.89
C PRO A 66 1.19 25.96 7.91
N PHE A 67 0.25 26.90 7.75
CA PHE A 67 -1.18 26.64 7.71
C PHE A 67 -1.88 27.37 6.56
N ALA A 68 -2.91 26.74 6.01
CA ALA A 68 -3.87 27.32 5.08
C ALA A 68 -5.30 26.88 5.46
N ASP A 69 -6.32 27.57 4.94
CA ASP A 69 -7.72 27.16 5.10
C ASP A 69 -8.30 26.49 3.85
N SER A 70 -7.66 26.71 2.70
CA SER A 70 -8.11 26.22 1.40
C SER A 70 -6.95 25.94 0.44
N MET A 71 -7.18 25.02 -0.50
CA MET A 71 -6.23 24.54 -1.50
C MET A 71 -6.92 24.29 -2.83
N ALA A 72 -6.30 24.72 -3.93
CA ALA A 72 -6.71 24.38 -5.29
C ALA A 72 -5.70 23.40 -5.91
N VAL A 73 -6.22 22.38 -6.60
CA VAL A 73 -5.44 21.30 -7.23
C VAL A 73 -5.76 21.23 -8.72
N LEU A 74 -4.73 21.06 -9.53
CA LEU A 74 -4.84 20.90 -10.98
C LEU A 74 -3.86 19.81 -11.45
N ASN A 75 -4.35 18.86 -12.23
CA ASN A 75 -3.61 17.69 -12.73
C ASN A 75 -2.85 16.98 -11.60
N GLY A 76 -3.54 16.79 -10.47
CA GLY A 76 -3.02 16.15 -9.27
C GLY A 76 -1.90 16.89 -8.53
N ARG A 77 -1.60 18.13 -8.92
CA ARG A 77 -0.62 19.00 -8.24
C ARG A 77 -1.29 20.21 -7.63
N ILE A 78 -0.72 20.69 -6.54
CA ILE A 78 -1.23 21.85 -5.82
C ILE A 78 -0.96 23.10 -6.65
N LEU A 79 -2.02 23.77 -7.07
CA LEU A 79 -1.94 25.00 -7.84
C LEU A 79 -1.75 26.20 -6.92
N ARG A 80 -2.50 26.25 -5.82
CA ARG A 80 -2.47 27.37 -4.86
C ARG A 80 -3.00 26.94 -3.49
N LEU A 81 -2.47 27.55 -2.44
CA LEU A 81 -2.94 27.42 -1.06
C LEU A 81 -3.13 28.82 -0.46
N GLY A 82 -3.96 28.92 0.58
CA GLY A 82 -4.10 30.13 1.37
C GLY A 82 -5.47 30.22 2.02
N ASN A 83 -6.03 31.42 2.01
CA ASN A 83 -7.42 31.60 2.39
C ASN A 83 -8.38 31.29 1.22
N PHE A 84 -9.67 31.09 1.50
CA PHE A 84 -10.65 30.76 0.47
C PHE A 84 -10.71 31.81 -0.65
N SER A 85 -10.60 33.10 -0.31
CA SER A 85 -10.64 34.18 -1.32
C SER A 85 -9.50 34.11 -2.33
N LEU A 86 -8.35 33.53 -1.97
CA LEU A 86 -7.21 33.37 -2.87
C LEU A 86 -7.37 32.19 -3.84
N VAL A 87 -8.19 31.19 -3.50
CA VAL A 87 -8.38 29.99 -4.31
C VAL A 87 -9.71 29.97 -5.06
N GLN A 88 -10.72 30.69 -4.59
CA GLN A 88 -12.07 30.70 -5.16
C GLN A 88 -12.11 31.11 -6.64
N GLU A 89 -11.24 32.02 -7.06
CA GLU A 89 -11.15 32.45 -8.47
C GLU A 89 -10.65 31.35 -9.42
N LEU A 90 -10.07 30.28 -8.87
CA LEU A 90 -9.60 29.10 -9.62
C LEU A 90 -10.70 28.05 -9.77
N ALA A 91 -11.82 28.19 -9.06
CA ALA A 91 -12.98 27.34 -9.25
C ALA A 91 -13.75 27.76 -10.50
N GLY A 92 -14.15 26.77 -11.31
CA GLY A 92 -14.89 26.98 -12.55
C GLY A 92 -15.75 25.79 -12.91
N TYR A 93 -16.19 25.75 -14.17
CA TYR A 93 -16.97 24.63 -14.66
C TYR A 93 -16.17 23.32 -14.57
N GLY A 94 -16.68 22.34 -13.85
CA GLY A 94 -16.06 21.03 -13.66
C GLY A 94 -15.14 20.92 -12.43
N THR A 95 -14.90 22.00 -11.69
CA THR A 95 -14.18 21.95 -10.42
C THR A 95 -15.02 21.22 -9.36
N GLU A 96 -14.45 20.20 -8.73
CA GLU A 96 -14.99 19.60 -7.53
C GLU A 96 -14.71 20.50 -6.33
N GLU A 97 -15.72 20.85 -5.55
CA GLU A 97 -15.55 21.59 -4.30
C GLU A 97 -15.75 20.68 -3.09
N LEU A 98 -14.72 20.57 -2.26
CA LEU A 98 -14.72 19.78 -1.03
C LEU A 98 -14.70 20.71 0.19
N ASP A 99 -15.84 20.83 0.85
CA ASP A 99 -15.95 21.50 2.16
C ASP A 99 -15.65 20.50 3.28
N LEU A 100 -14.59 20.75 4.04
CA LEU A 100 -14.16 19.87 5.11
C LEU A 100 -14.67 20.27 6.50
N GLY A 101 -15.55 21.26 6.62
CA GLY A 101 -16.23 21.56 7.89
C GLY A 101 -15.29 21.94 9.06
N GLY A 102 -14.10 22.43 8.78
CA GLY A 102 -13.05 22.78 9.76
C GLY A 102 -12.07 21.64 10.10
N LYS A 103 -12.20 20.47 9.46
CA LYS A 103 -11.34 19.31 9.75
C LYS A 103 -9.86 19.61 9.48
N VAL A 104 -9.00 18.95 10.23
CA VAL A 104 -7.55 19.03 10.06
C VAL A 104 -7.12 18.22 8.85
N VAL A 105 -6.28 18.81 8.01
CA VAL A 105 -5.63 18.18 6.87
C VAL A 105 -4.13 18.21 7.07
N VAL A 106 -3.46 17.08 6.80
CA VAL A 106 -2.00 16.94 6.81
C VAL A 106 -1.51 16.39 5.47
N PRO A 107 -0.22 16.55 5.09
CA PRO A 107 0.31 15.90 3.91
C PRO A 107 0.17 14.38 4.02
N GLY A 108 0.05 13.71 2.87
CA GLY A 108 0.05 12.26 2.75
C GLY A 108 1.22 11.65 3.52
N PHE A 109 0.94 10.67 4.37
CA PHE A 109 2.01 10.02 5.13
C PHE A 109 2.89 9.20 4.19
N ILE A 110 4.18 9.20 4.50
CA ILE A 110 5.20 8.40 3.86
C ILE A 110 5.73 7.43 4.92
N ASP A 111 5.67 6.14 4.61
CA ASP A 111 6.33 5.12 5.41
C ASP A 111 7.73 4.88 4.85
N SER A 112 8.76 5.32 5.57
CA SER A 112 10.13 5.28 5.05
C SER A 112 10.78 3.89 5.10
N HIS A 113 10.12 2.87 5.64
CA HIS A 113 10.66 1.51 5.71
C HIS A 113 9.55 0.48 5.88
N VAL A 114 9.32 -0.35 4.87
CA VAL A 114 8.36 -1.48 4.93
C VAL A 114 8.87 -2.70 4.16
N HIS A 115 8.18 -3.83 4.36
CA HIS A 115 8.26 -5.04 3.56
C HIS A 115 6.86 -5.34 2.96
N LEU A 116 6.46 -4.55 1.96
CA LEU A 116 5.05 -4.37 1.58
C LEU A 116 4.39 -5.65 1.04
N ILE A 117 5.04 -6.34 0.09
CA ILE A 117 4.52 -7.60 -0.46
C ILE A 117 4.43 -8.66 0.64
N TYR A 118 5.44 -8.73 1.51
CA TYR A 118 5.46 -9.68 2.62
C TYR A 118 4.31 -9.42 3.60
N ALA A 119 4.03 -8.16 3.94
CA ALA A 119 2.88 -7.77 4.73
C ALA A 119 1.55 -8.18 4.07
N GLY A 120 1.41 -7.95 2.76
CA GLY A 120 0.22 -8.35 2.00
C GLY A 120 -0.01 -9.87 1.93
N LEU A 121 1.06 -10.66 1.99
CA LEU A 121 0.99 -12.12 2.07
C LEU A 121 0.50 -12.56 3.46
N GLN A 122 0.92 -11.90 4.53
CA GLN A 122 0.41 -12.15 5.89
C GLN A 122 -1.07 -11.77 6.03
N LEU A 123 -1.54 -10.70 5.38
CA LEU A 123 -2.95 -10.28 5.40
C LEU A 123 -3.93 -11.22 4.69
N SER A 124 -3.45 -12.12 3.83
CA SER A 124 -4.29 -12.97 2.96
C SER A 124 -5.23 -13.92 3.72
N GLU A 125 -5.04 -14.06 5.04
CA GLU A 125 -5.80 -14.93 5.92
C GLU A 125 -7.23 -14.50 6.23
N LEU A 126 -7.65 -13.27 5.87
CA LEU A 126 -9.00 -12.84 6.28
C LEU A 126 -10.16 -13.33 5.39
N LYS A 127 -9.95 -13.79 4.14
CA LYS A 127 -11.09 -14.06 3.24
C LYS A 127 -11.00 -15.16 2.17
N PHE A 128 -9.85 -15.74 1.84
CA PHE A 128 -9.81 -16.72 0.73
C PHE A 128 -8.93 -17.95 0.98
N MET A 129 -9.58 -19.04 1.40
CA MET A 129 -9.05 -20.41 1.34
C MET A 129 -8.91 -20.91 -0.12
N SER A 130 -7.96 -20.37 -0.89
CA SER A 130 -7.67 -20.94 -2.20
C SER A 130 -6.22 -20.76 -2.66
N ARG A 131 -5.32 -21.57 -2.08
CA ARG A 131 -4.51 -22.59 -2.79
C ARG A 131 -3.88 -23.53 -1.78
N LYS A 132 -3.93 -24.82 -2.10
CA LYS A 132 -3.99 -25.97 -1.18
C LYS A 132 -2.62 -26.48 -0.70
N GLN A 133 -1.63 -25.61 -0.52
CA GLN A 133 -0.23 -26.05 -0.28
C GLN A 133 0.43 -25.51 0.99
N MET A 134 -0.13 -24.52 1.67
CA MET A 134 0.42 -24.02 2.94
C MET A 134 -0.70 -23.60 3.90
N ALA A 135 -0.65 -24.06 5.14
CA ALA A 135 -1.45 -23.48 6.22
C ALA A 135 -0.65 -22.35 6.86
N ARG A 136 -1.32 -21.31 7.38
CA ARG A 136 -0.65 -20.22 8.08
C ARG A 136 -1.18 -20.07 9.52
N VAL A 137 -0.32 -19.61 10.44
CA VAL A 137 -0.59 -19.46 11.87
C VAL A 137 -0.29 -18.03 12.33
N GLU A 138 -1.33 -17.31 12.76
CA GLU A 138 -1.20 -16.01 13.40
C GLU A 138 -0.94 -16.16 14.91
N LEU A 139 0.25 -15.73 15.36
CA LEU A 139 0.74 -15.85 16.74
C LEU A 139 1.00 -14.48 17.40
N ARG A 140 0.68 -13.37 16.74
CA ARG A 140 0.77 -12.03 17.32
C ARG A 140 -0.14 -11.87 18.52
N GLY A 141 0.42 -11.32 19.59
CA GLY A 141 -0.29 -11.09 20.86
C GLY A 141 -0.53 -12.35 21.69
N VAL A 142 -0.14 -13.54 21.23
CA VAL A 142 -0.20 -14.76 22.03
C VAL A 142 0.73 -14.60 23.23
N ASN A 143 0.17 -14.76 24.43
CA ASN A 143 0.86 -14.53 25.70
C ASN A 143 0.91 -15.78 26.59
N GLN A 144 0.57 -16.94 26.04
CA GLN A 144 0.62 -18.23 26.73
C GLN A 144 1.10 -19.35 25.80
N LYS A 145 2.00 -20.19 26.32
CA LYS A 145 2.53 -21.39 25.65
C LYS A 145 1.43 -22.35 25.16
N ASP A 146 0.41 -22.59 25.99
CA ASP A 146 -0.70 -23.49 25.62
C ASP A 146 -1.52 -22.94 24.45
N GLU A 147 -1.73 -21.62 24.39
CA GLU A 147 -2.41 -21.00 23.26
C GLU A 147 -1.57 -21.06 21.98
N PHE A 148 -0.25 -20.85 22.07
CA PHE A 148 0.68 -21.04 20.96
C PHE A 148 0.54 -22.45 20.38
N MET A 149 0.67 -23.49 21.22
CA MET A 149 0.54 -24.89 20.78
C MET A 149 -0.86 -25.19 20.23
N ARG A 150 -1.91 -24.62 20.81
CA ARG A 150 -3.30 -24.77 20.33
C ARG A 150 -3.47 -24.22 18.92
N LYS A 151 -2.97 -23.01 18.63
CA LYS A 151 -3.06 -22.40 17.30
C LYS A 151 -2.28 -23.20 16.25
N VAL A 152 -1.08 -23.69 16.59
CA VAL A 152 -0.32 -24.59 15.71
C VAL A 152 -1.08 -25.89 15.44
N LYS A 153 -1.69 -26.49 16.48
CA LYS A 153 -2.53 -27.69 16.34
C LYS A 153 -3.73 -27.49 15.45
N GLU A 154 -4.37 -26.33 15.54
CA GLU A 154 -5.52 -25.97 14.70
C GLU A 154 -5.13 -25.87 13.23
N ALA A 155 -4.01 -25.19 12.93
CA ALA A 155 -3.48 -25.12 11.57
C ALA A 155 -3.07 -26.50 11.04
N ALA A 156 -2.41 -27.32 11.85
CA ALA A 156 -1.98 -28.66 11.47
C ALA A 156 -3.17 -29.58 11.09
N ARG A 157 -4.31 -29.46 11.79
CA ARG A 157 -5.53 -30.23 11.47
C ARG A 157 -6.12 -29.89 10.11
N ASN A 158 -5.97 -28.65 9.67
CA ASN A 158 -6.50 -28.15 8.42
C ASN A 158 -5.49 -28.27 7.25
N ALA A 159 -4.23 -28.54 7.57
CA ALA A 159 -3.15 -28.70 6.61
C ALA A 159 -3.21 -30.07 5.93
N LYS A 160 -2.85 -30.12 4.63
CA LYS A 160 -2.63 -31.39 3.94
C LYS A 160 -1.32 -32.02 4.46
N GLU A 161 -1.26 -33.33 4.61
CA GLU A 161 0.00 -34.01 4.97
C GLU A 161 1.15 -33.60 4.02
N GLY A 162 2.33 -33.34 4.58
CA GLY A 162 3.52 -32.89 3.84
C GLY A 162 3.49 -31.42 3.38
N SER A 163 2.38 -30.70 3.55
CA SER A 163 2.31 -29.27 3.27
C SER A 163 2.96 -28.45 4.39
N TRP A 164 3.55 -27.31 4.03
CA TRP A 164 4.17 -26.42 5.01
C TRP A 164 3.13 -25.72 5.87
N ILE A 165 3.44 -25.59 7.16
CA ILE A 165 2.72 -24.73 8.09
C ILE A 165 3.62 -23.53 8.38
N LEU A 166 3.24 -22.39 7.82
CA LEU A 166 3.97 -21.12 7.95
C LEU A 166 3.23 -20.20 8.94
N GLY A 167 3.78 -19.01 9.17
CA GLY A 167 3.15 -18.02 10.05
C GLY A 167 4.19 -17.42 10.97
N GLY A 168 3.74 -16.85 12.08
CA GLY A 168 4.64 -16.18 13.00
C GLY A 168 3.98 -15.03 13.74
N GLY A 169 4.79 -14.04 14.07
CA GLY A 169 4.39 -12.91 14.91
C GLY A 169 4.47 -13.21 16.41
N TRP A 170 5.04 -14.36 16.79
CA TRP A 170 5.18 -14.71 18.20
C TRP A 170 6.23 -13.84 18.88
N ASN A 171 6.05 -13.61 20.19
CA ASN A 171 7.00 -12.89 21.04
C ASN A 171 7.06 -13.57 22.42
N ASN A 172 8.19 -14.18 22.74
CA ASN A 172 8.38 -14.91 23.99
C ASN A 172 8.32 -13.99 25.23
N ASP A 173 8.59 -12.70 25.08
CA ASP A 173 8.50 -11.74 26.18
C ASP A 173 7.07 -11.64 26.75
N LEU A 174 6.04 -11.96 25.95
CA LEU A 174 4.65 -11.94 26.36
C LEU A 174 4.26 -13.11 27.28
N TRP A 175 5.02 -14.20 27.31
CA TRP A 175 4.74 -15.39 28.13
C TRP A 175 5.84 -15.75 29.12
N GLY A 176 6.69 -14.77 29.48
CA GLY A 176 7.72 -14.94 30.51
C GLY A 176 9.12 -15.26 29.99
N GLY A 177 9.37 -15.09 28.69
CA GLY A 177 10.70 -15.12 28.09
C GLY A 177 11.19 -16.50 27.65
N GLU A 178 10.52 -17.60 28.03
CA GLU A 178 10.88 -18.96 27.58
C GLU A 178 10.79 -19.04 26.04
N LEU A 179 11.92 -19.34 25.38
CA LEU A 179 11.95 -19.52 23.94
C LEU A 179 11.23 -20.83 23.54
N PRO A 180 10.43 -20.83 22.46
CA PRO A 180 9.77 -22.03 22.00
C PRO A 180 10.77 -23.02 21.39
N LEU A 181 10.46 -24.31 21.46
CA LEU A 181 11.32 -25.40 20.96
C LEU A 181 10.55 -26.29 19.99
N ALA A 182 11.25 -26.97 19.08
CA ALA A 182 10.66 -27.94 18.14
C ALA A 182 9.80 -28.97 18.87
N SER A 183 10.28 -29.42 20.04
CA SER A 183 9.59 -30.38 20.91
C SER A 183 8.22 -29.91 21.42
N TRP A 184 7.91 -28.61 21.39
CA TRP A 184 6.57 -28.11 21.73
C TRP A 184 5.52 -28.45 20.67
N ILE A 185 5.96 -28.65 19.43
CA ILE A 185 5.07 -28.77 18.25
C ILE A 185 5.29 -30.05 17.46
N ASP A 186 6.37 -30.81 17.70
CA ASP A 186 6.69 -32.04 16.97
C ASP A 186 5.57 -33.07 17.01
N ASP A 187 5.05 -33.40 18.21
CA ASP A 187 3.96 -34.38 18.38
C ASP A 187 2.65 -33.93 17.72
N ILE A 188 2.48 -32.62 17.53
CA ILE A 188 1.30 -32.00 16.94
C ILE A 188 1.43 -31.90 15.42
N THR A 189 2.65 -31.90 14.90
CA THR A 189 2.98 -31.69 13.47
C THR A 189 3.85 -32.80 12.88
N PRO A 190 3.59 -34.09 13.15
CA PRO A 190 4.53 -35.18 12.85
C PRO A 190 4.79 -35.41 11.35
N TYR A 191 3.92 -34.88 10.48
CA TYR A 191 3.99 -35.10 9.03
C TYR A 191 4.06 -33.78 8.23
N ASN A 192 4.13 -32.64 8.91
CA ASN A 192 4.08 -31.32 8.29
C ASN A 192 5.31 -30.53 8.71
N PRO A 193 6.14 -30.04 7.78
CA PRO A 193 7.18 -29.10 8.14
C PRO A 193 6.56 -27.77 8.62
N VAL A 194 7.10 -27.24 9.71
CA VAL A 194 6.64 -25.99 10.33
C VAL A 194 7.76 -24.96 10.32
N TRP A 195 7.43 -23.72 9.96
CA TRP A 195 8.29 -22.54 10.16
C TRP A 195 7.46 -21.37 10.69
N LEU A 196 7.80 -20.89 11.88
CA LEU A 196 7.08 -19.79 12.55
C LEU A 196 8.05 -18.66 12.88
N SER A 197 7.95 -17.54 12.16
CA SER A 197 8.82 -16.38 12.41
C SER A 197 8.46 -15.68 13.72
N ARG A 198 9.48 -15.20 14.42
CA ARG A 198 9.32 -14.28 15.54
C ARG A 198 8.89 -12.92 15.01
N THR A 199 8.20 -12.14 15.85
CA THR A 199 7.69 -10.80 15.50
C THR A 199 8.76 -9.83 14.98
N ASP A 200 10.02 -9.98 15.38
CA ASP A 200 11.12 -9.11 14.97
C ASP A 200 11.74 -9.52 13.63
N GLY A 201 11.36 -10.66 13.04
CA GLY A 201 11.89 -11.12 11.76
C GLY A 201 13.33 -11.67 11.79
N HIS A 202 14.01 -11.67 12.95
CA HIS A 202 15.40 -12.10 13.10
C HIS A 202 15.56 -13.50 13.71
N MET A 203 14.45 -14.17 14.02
CA MET A 203 14.43 -15.52 14.55
C MET A 203 13.20 -16.26 14.04
N GLY A 204 13.29 -17.59 13.92
CA GLY A 204 12.11 -18.41 13.68
C GLY A 204 12.24 -19.81 14.25
N LEU A 205 11.09 -20.44 14.48
CA LEU A 205 10.97 -21.80 15.01
C LEU A 205 10.65 -22.79 13.89
N ALA A 206 11.54 -23.76 13.73
CA ALA A 206 11.37 -24.94 12.90
C ALA A 206 11.03 -26.16 13.76
N ASN A 207 10.12 -27.02 13.29
CA ASN A 207 9.95 -28.34 13.89
C ASN A 207 11.00 -29.33 13.36
N SER A 208 11.08 -30.52 13.97
CA SER A 208 12.04 -31.56 13.61
C SER A 208 11.89 -32.05 12.16
N VAL A 209 10.67 -32.03 11.62
CA VAL A 209 10.41 -32.37 10.19
C VAL A 209 11.07 -31.35 9.27
N ALA A 210 10.90 -30.05 9.53
CA ALA A 210 11.48 -28.98 8.73
C ALA A 210 13.01 -28.94 8.81
N LEU A 211 13.59 -29.17 10.00
CA LEU A 211 15.04 -29.30 10.17
C LEU A 211 15.60 -30.44 9.32
N LYS A 212 14.97 -31.62 9.38
CA LYS A 212 15.38 -32.79 8.60
C LYS A 212 15.28 -32.56 7.09
N LEU A 213 14.19 -31.94 6.62
CA LEU A 213 14.02 -31.59 5.20
C LEU A 213 15.11 -30.64 4.72
N SER A 214 15.57 -29.73 5.59
CA SER A 214 16.60 -28.75 5.27
C SER A 214 18.03 -29.25 5.53
N GLY A 215 18.19 -30.52 5.93
CA GLY A 215 19.51 -31.12 6.22
C GLY A 215 20.20 -30.56 7.47
N ILE A 216 19.48 -29.85 8.34
CA ILE A 216 20.02 -29.27 9.57
C ILE A 216 20.10 -30.36 10.64
N SER A 217 21.29 -30.51 11.23
CA SER A 217 21.61 -31.52 12.25
C SER A 217 22.57 -30.96 13.31
N ASN A 218 22.93 -31.80 14.29
CA ASN A 218 23.99 -31.51 15.25
C ASN A 218 25.39 -31.29 14.62
N LEU A 219 25.60 -31.75 13.39
CA LEU A 219 26.85 -31.54 12.64
C LEU A 219 26.85 -30.25 11.80
N THR A 220 25.70 -29.60 11.64
CA THR A 220 25.60 -28.36 10.86
C THR A 220 26.28 -27.23 11.61
N LYS A 221 27.23 -26.55 10.98
CA LYS A 221 27.88 -25.39 11.58
C LYS A 221 26.97 -24.17 11.47
N ASP A 222 27.10 -23.25 12.42
CA ASP A 222 26.50 -21.93 12.29
C ASP A 222 27.10 -21.24 11.04
N PRO A 223 26.25 -20.63 10.18
CA PRO A 223 26.76 -19.81 9.09
C PRO A 223 27.31 -18.49 9.66
N GLU A 224 28.12 -17.82 8.86
CA GLU A 224 28.53 -16.46 9.18
C GLU A 224 27.29 -15.55 9.36
N GLY A 225 27.30 -14.74 10.42
CA GLY A 225 26.20 -13.85 10.74
C GLY A 225 24.89 -14.54 11.16
N GLY A 226 24.93 -15.81 11.58
CA GLY A 226 23.74 -16.54 12.00
C GLY A 226 24.02 -17.55 13.11
N THR A 227 22.98 -18.03 13.78
CA THR A 227 23.10 -19.03 14.86
C THR A 227 22.00 -20.07 14.77
N ILE A 228 22.39 -21.34 14.85
CA ILE A 228 21.49 -22.46 15.08
C ILE A 228 21.48 -22.70 16.60
N VAL A 229 20.37 -22.43 17.28
CA VAL A 229 20.31 -22.61 18.73
C VAL A 229 20.30 -24.11 19.04
N ARG A 230 21.11 -24.52 20.02
CA ARG A 230 21.33 -25.92 20.37
C ARG A 230 21.00 -26.20 21.83
N THR A 231 20.61 -27.44 22.11
CA THR A 231 20.57 -27.96 23.47
C THR A 231 21.99 -28.17 24.00
N VAL A 232 22.10 -28.48 25.29
CA VAL A 232 23.39 -28.83 25.93
C VAL A 232 24.08 -30.04 25.28
N ASP A 233 23.31 -30.92 24.65
CA ASP A 233 23.80 -32.12 23.95
C ASP A 233 24.20 -31.84 22.49
N GLY A 234 24.05 -30.58 22.02
CA GLY A 234 24.40 -30.15 20.67
C GLY A 234 23.29 -30.32 19.62
N GLU A 235 22.13 -30.85 20.00
CA GLU A 235 21.01 -31.02 19.09
C GLU A 235 20.33 -29.67 18.77
N PRO A 236 19.97 -29.40 17.50
CA PRO A 236 19.23 -28.18 17.16
C PRO A 236 17.89 -28.12 17.91
N THR A 237 17.57 -26.97 18.50
CA THR A 237 16.30 -26.76 19.22
C THR A 237 15.13 -26.47 18.30
N GLY A 238 15.39 -26.17 17.03
CA GLY A 238 14.42 -25.62 16.08
C GLY A 238 14.56 -24.11 15.87
N LEU A 239 15.25 -23.38 16.74
CA LEU A 239 15.42 -21.94 16.57
C LEU A 239 16.60 -21.63 15.66
N LEU A 240 16.34 -20.85 14.61
CA LEU A 240 17.34 -20.31 13.69
C LEU A 240 17.31 -18.79 13.76
N ILE A 241 18.48 -18.17 13.90
CA ILE A 241 18.66 -16.72 14.08
C ILE A 241 19.44 -16.16 12.88
N ASP A 242 18.96 -15.03 12.35
CA ASP A 242 19.56 -14.26 11.26
C ASP A 242 19.98 -15.13 10.06
N SER A 243 21.24 -15.11 9.62
CA SER A 243 21.69 -15.83 8.42
C SER A 243 21.49 -17.35 8.50
N ALA A 244 21.27 -17.92 9.70
CA ALA A 244 20.91 -19.33 9.86
C ALA A 244 19.51 -19.65 9.33
N MET A 245 18.59 -18.67 9.30
CA MET A 245 17.24 -18.84 8.74
C MET A 245 17.31 -19.25 7.27
N LYS A 246 18.28 -18.72 6.51
CA LYS A 246 18.50 -19.06 5.10
C LYS A 246 18.61 -20.57 4.84
N LEU A 247 19.25 -21.30 5.77
CA LEU A 247 19.45 -22.75 5.64
C LEU A 247 18.13 -23.51 5.52
N LEU A 248 17.05 -22.98 6.09
CA LEU A 248 15.72 -23.57 6.04
C LEU A 248 14.82 -22.89 5.03
N LEU A 249 14.86 -21.55 4.94
CA LEU A 249 13.94 -20.79 4.11
C LEU A 249 14.04 -21.16 2.61
N SER A 250 15.21 -21.59 2.14
CA SER A 250 15.38 -22.13 0.78
C SER A 250 14.61 -23.43 0.50
N SER A 251 14.17 -24.14 1.54
CA SER A 251 13.38 -25.37 1.44
C SER A 251 11.87 -25.09 1.39
N ILE A 252 11.45 -23.86 1.67
CA ILE A 252 10.04 -23.45 1.63
C ILE A 252 9.70 -23.12 0.17
N PRO A 253 8.65 -23.72 -0.41
CA PRO A 253 8.19 -23.36 -1.75
C PRO A 253 7.83 -21.87 -1.84
N GLU A 254 8.22 -21.22 -2.92
CA GLU A 254 7.90 -19.80 -3.11
C GLU A 254 6.41 -19.55 -3.34
N ASP A 255 5.93 -18.40 -2.85
CA ASP A 255 4.61 -17.87 -3.21
C ASP A 255 4.56 -17.60 -4.73
N THR A 256 3.44 -17.93 -5.36
CA THR A 256 3.27 -17.69 -6.80
C THR A 256 3.22 -16.20 -7.12
N VAL A 257 3.63 -15.81 -8.33
CA VAL A 257 3.56 -14.40 -8.80
C VAL A 257 2.17 -13.79 -8.59
N ASN A 258 1.10 -14.53 -8.87
CA ASN A 258 -0.26 -14.03 -8.63
C ASN A 258 -0.55 -13.79 -7.14
N GLU A 259 -0.07 -14.63 -6.24
CA GLU A 259 -0.23 -14.41 -4.80
C GLU A 259 0.52 -13.16 -4.34
N ARG A 260 1.73 -12.91 -4.86
CA ARG A 260 2.50 -11.69 -4.61
C ARG A 260 1.83 -10.43 -5.17
N ARG A 261 1.24 -10.51 -6.36
CA ARG A 261 0.43 -9.43 -6.96
C ARG A 261 -0.79 -9.08 -6.13
N GLU A 262 -1.57 -10.08 -5.71
CA GLU A 262 -2.72 -9.86 -4.85
C GLU A 262 -2.32 -9.35 -3.46
N ALA A 263 -1.13 -9.74 -2.97
CA ALA A 263 -0.55 -9.22 -1.74
C ALA A 263 -0.27 -7.72 -1.83
N LEU A 264 0.37 -7.26 -2.91
CA LEU A 264 0.60 -5.83 -3.15
C LEU A 264 -0.71 -5.03 -3.06
N ILE A 265 -1.76 -5.49 -3.74
CA ILE A 265 -3.06 -4.79 -3.76
C ILE A 265 -3.69 -4.74 -2.36
N ARG A 266 -3.69 -5.86 -1.62
CA ARG A 266 -4.19 -5.87 -0.23
C ARG A 266 -3.40 -4.94 0.67
N ALA A 267 -2.08 -4.98 0.59
CA ALA A 267 -1.20 -4.16 1.40
C ALA A 267 -1.41 -2.67 1.11
N SER A 268 -1.56 -2.30 -0.16
CA SER A 268 -1.82 -0.93 -0.60
C SER A 268 -3.14 -0.38 -0.05
N HIS A 269 -4.20 -1.18 -0.02
CA HIS A 269 -5.47 -0.78 0.61
C HIS A 269 -5.30 -0.49 2.10
N VAL A 270 -4.57 -1.33 2.84
CA VAL A 270 -4.33 -1.11 4.27
C VAL A 270 -3.47 0.13 4.51
N ALA A 271 -2.44 0.36 3.69
CA ALA A 271 -1.63 1.58 3.74
C ALA A 271 -2.51 2.84 3.54
N LEU A 272 -3.39 2.85 2.53
CA LEU A 272 -4.31 3.95 2.25
C LEU A 272 -5.34 4.17 3.38
N LEU A 273 -5.86 3.10 3.98
CA LEU A 273 -6.70 3.16 5.19
C LEU A 273 -5.97 3.80 6.38
N ARG A 274 -4.65 3.86 6.35
CA ARG A 274 -3.81 4.45 7.39
C ARG A 274 -3.25 5.82 7.00
N GLY A 275 -3.71 6.38 5.87
CA GLY A 275 -3.25 7.67 5.35
C GLY A 275 -1.88 7.62 4.68
N VAL A 276 -1.31 6.42 4.45
CA VAL A 276 -0.03 6.24 3.78
C VAL A 276 -0.23 6.27 2.28
N THR A 277 0.44 7.23 1.63
CA THR A 277 0.35 7.49 0.18
C THR A 277 1.61 7.04 -0.57
N THR A 278 2.73 6.94 0.15
CA THR A 278 4.03 6.54 -0.38
C THR A 278 4.71 5.61 0.62
N VAL A 279 5.40 4.59 0.12
CA VAL A 279 6.23 3.70 0.92
C VAL A 279 7.62 3.58 0.33
N VAL A 280 8.57 3.17 1.17
CA VAL A 280 9.88 2.66 0.73
C VAL A 280 9.92 1.17 1.03
N ASP A 281 9.69 0.35 0.01
CA ASP A 281 9.72 -1.10 0.14
C ASP A 281 11.16 -1.63 0.00
N PHE A 282 11.63 -2.34 1.02
CA PHE A 282 12.89 -3.09 0.95
C PHE A 282 12.71 -4.52 0.43
N GLY A 283 11.50 -4.87 -0.02
CA GLY A 283 11.17 -6.15 -0.65
C GLY A 283 11.23 -7.30 0.35
N ARG A 284 11.32 -8.53 -0.16
CA ARG A 284 11.45 -9.77 0.65
C ARG A 284 12.88 -9.99 1.16
N TYR A 285 13.59 -8.91 1.49
CA TYR A 285 15.00 -8.95 1.87
C TYR A 285 15.17 -9.14 3.39
N TYR A 286 15.83 -10.22 3.78
CA TYR A 286 16.20 -10.55 5.17
C TYR A 286 17.64 -11.08 5.22
N PRO A 287 18.29 -11.11 6.40
CA PRO A 287 19.68 -11.54 6.54
C PRO A 287 20.04 -12.81 5.78
N GLY A 288 21.07 -12.72 4.93
CA GLY A 288 21.63 -13.83 4.17
C GLY A 288 20.95 -14.13 2.83
N VAL A 289 19.84 -13.49 2.46
CA VAL A 289 19.11 -13.80 1.21
C VAL A 289 19.48 -12.96 0.00
N SER A 290 19.34 -13.63 -1.14
CA SER A 290 19.05 -13.13 -2.47
C SER A 290 18.59 -11.68 -2.66
N ALA A 291 19.41 -10.75 -3.16
CA ALA A 291 18.89 -9.50 -3.74
C ALA A 291 18.07 -9.76 -5.02
N GLU A 292 18.23 -10.92 -5.66
CA GLU A 292 17.44 -11.30 -6.84
C GLU A 292 15.94 -11.35 -6.59
N LEU A 293 15.48 -11.74 -5.38
CA LEU A 293 14.05 -11.82 -5.06
C LEU A 293 13.37 -10.45 -5.14
N SER A 294 14.03 -9.40 -4.66
CA SER A 294 13.54 -8.02 -4.77
C SER A 294 13.43 -7.59 -6.24
N TRP A 295 14.33 -8.08 -7.10
CA TRP A 295 14.30 -7.76 -8.52
C TRP A 295 13.23 -8.54 -9.30
N GLU A 296 12.95 -9.78 -8.89
CA GLU A 296 11.79 -10.52 -9.36
C GLU A 296 10.49 -9.84 -8.95
N ASP A 297 10.36 -9.40 -7.69
CA ASP A 297 9.18 -8.68 -7.22
C ASP A 297 8.96 -7.37 -8.01
N PHE A 298 10.03 -6.63 -8.27
CA PHE A 298 9.96 -5.48 -9.17
C PHE A 298 9.38 -5.84 -10.55
N SER A 299 9.96 -6.85 -11.20
CA SER A 299 9.61 -7.23 -12.56
C SER A 299 8.21 -7.82 -12.65
N ASP A 300 7.88 -8.73 -11.74
CA ASP A 300 6.67 -9.53 -11.80
C ASP A 300 5.47 -8.84 -11.16
N VAL A 301 5.69 -8.00 -10.14
CA VAL A 301 4.64 -7.44 -9.31
C VAL A 301 4.50 -5.94 -9.54
N TYR A 302 5.56 -5.17 -9.30
CA TYR A 302 5.47 -3.70 -9.34
C TYR A 302 5.30 -3.15 -10.75
N GLN A 303 6.12 -3.57 -11.71
CA GLN A 303 5.94 -3.19 -13.12
C GLN A 303 4.58 -3.63 -13.67
N TRP A 304 4.10 -4.82 -13.27
CA TRP A 304 2.76 -5.27 -13.64
C TRP A 304 1.68 -4.35 -13.08
N ALA A 305 1.77 -3.96 -11.80
CA ALA A 305 0.77 -3.11 -11.18
C ALA A 305 0.74 -1.71 -11.82
N ASP A 306 1.90 -1.12 -12.11
CA ASP A 306 2.00 0.16 -12.83
C ASP A 306 1.42 0.05 -14.26
N ALA A 307 1.88 -0.94 -15.04
CA ALA A 307 1.41 -1.13 -16.42
C ALA A 307 -0.08 -1.49 -16.54
N SER A 308 -0.66 -2.12 -15.50
CA SER A 308 -2.07 -2.48 -15.46
C SER A 308 -2.96 -1.42 -14.78
N GLY A 309 -2.41 -0.27 -14.37
CA GLY A 309 -3.16 0.79 -13.69
C GLY A 309 -3.69 0.38 -12.32
N LYS A 310 -3.08 -0.64 -11.69
CA LYS A 310 -3.45 -1.16 -10.37
C LYS A 310 -2.58 -0.61 -9.24
N MET A 311 -1.63 0.26 -9.56
CA MET A 311 -0.83 0.92 -8.54
C MET A 311 -1.66 1.97 -7.80
N MET A 312 -1.65 1.90 -6.46
CA MET A 312 -2.50 2.74 -5.61
C MET A 312 -1.70 3.65 -4.68
N ILE A 313 -0.52 3.18 -4.26
CA ILE A 313 0.45 3.92 -3.46
C ILE A 313 1.76 4.02 -4.25
N ARG A 314 2.52 5.08 -4.01
CA ARG A 314 3.87 5.22 -4.58
C ARG A 314 4.85 4.30 -3.88
N ASP A 315 5.77 3.72 -4.64
CA ASP A 315 6.79 2.81 -4.13
C ASP A 315 8.19 3.13 -4.67
N LEU A 316 9.20 2.84 -3.84
CA LEU A 316 10.61 3.05 -4.08
C LEU A 316 11.36 1.72 -4.06
N ILE A 317 11.89 1.30 -5.21
CA ILE A 317 12.60 0.03 -5.39
C ILE A 317 14.08 0.31 -5.73
N GLU A 318 14.93 -0.70 -5.83
CA GLU A 318 16.38 -0.53 -6.03
C GLU A 318 16.78 -0.34 -7.50
N LYS A 319 17.94 0.30 -7.73
CA LYS A 319 18.68 0.51 -9.01
C LYS A 319 18.57 1.89 -9.70
N MET A 320 19.45 2.79 -9.24
CA MET A 320 20.07 3.95 -9.96
C MET A 320 19.45 5.35 -9.86
N GLY A 321 18.46 5.60 -8.99
CA GLY A 321 18.05 6.97 -8.62
C GLY A 321 17.19 7.66 -9.67
N ARG A 322 16.20 6.97 -10.25
CA ARG A 322 15.35 7.45 -11.35
C ARG A 322 13.88 7.15 -11.09
N ALA A 323 13.00 8.12 -11.38
CA ALA A 323 11.58 7.86 -11.55
C ALA A 323 11.37 7.00 -12.82
N LEU A 324 10.67 5.88 -12.69
CA LEU A 324 10.25 5.07 -13.84
C LEU A 324 8.86 5.46 -14.30
N SER A 325 7.99 5.79 -13.34
CA SER A 325 6.68 6.37 -13.56
C SER A 325 6.39 7.39 -12.45
N GLN A 326 5.18 7.94 -12.42
CA GLN A 326 4.72 8.76 -11.29
C GLN A 326 4.50 7.95 -10.00
N TRP A 327 4.52 6.62 -10.10
CA TRP A 327 4.27 5.68 -9.01
C TRP A 327 5.52 4.96 -8.52
N ILE A 328 6.44 4.60 -9.43
CA ILE A 328 7.62 3.81 -9.10
C ILE A 328 8.89 4.63 -9.29
N TYR A 329 9.69 4.67 -8.23
CA TYR A 329 11.00 5.30 -8.21
C TYR A 329 12.06 4.23 -7.90
N LEU A 330 13.17 4.22 -8.62
CA LEU A 330 14.30 3.33 -8.31
C LEU A 330 15.46 4.11 -7.72
N GLY A 331 16.18 3.63 -6.71
CA GLY A 331 17.42 4.31 -6.31
C GLY A 331 18.16 3.93 -5.06
N GLY A 332 17.66 3.01 -4.25
CA GLY A 332 18.35 2.51 -3.07
C GLY A 332 19.12 1.21 -3.29
N VAL A 333 19.92 0.85 -2.28
CA VAL A 333 20.32 -0.53 -1.94
C VAL A 333 20.19 -0.72 -0.43
N LYS A 334 19.80 -1.93 -0.02
CA LYS A 334 19.70 -2.36 1.38
C LYS A 334 20.81 -3.34 1.76
N ALA A 335 21.33 -3.23 2.98
CA ALA A 335 22.20 -4.22 3.61
C ALA A 335 21.92 -4.37 5.11
N PHE A 336 22.53 -5.37 5.75
CA PHE A 336 22.43 -5.64 7.19
C PHE A 336 23.80 -5.63 7.88
N ALA A 337 23.93 -4.83 8.94
CA ALA A 337 25.12 -4.84 9.79
C ALA A 337 25.02 -5.88 10.92
N ASP A 338 23.85 -5.96 11.55
CA ASP A 338 23.55 -6.82 12.70
C ASP A 338 22.11 -7.36 12.69
N GLY A 339 21.71 -8.03 13.77
CA GLY A 339 20.35 -8.56 13.98
C GLY A 339 19.46 -7.63 14.83
N SER A 340 18.69 -8.18 15.78
CA SER A 340 17.74 -7.42 16.62
C SER A 340 17.98 -7.53 18.12
N LEU A 341 17.42 -6.58 18.88
CA LEU A 341 17.38 -6.64 20.34
C LEU A 341 16.60 -7.86 20.82
N GLY A 342 15.43 -8.11 20.23
CA GLY A 342 14.54 -9.21 20.62
C GLY A 342 15.27 -10.56 20.58
N SER A 343 15.90 -10.86 19.45
CA SER A 343 16.58 -12.12 19.17
C SER A 343 17.99 -12.24 19.75
N ASN A 344 18.41 -11.28 20.58
CA ASN A 344 19.75 -11.20 21.16
C ASN A 344 20.86 -11.23 20.10
N SER A 345 20.61 -10.62 18.94
CA SER A 345 21.52 -10.63 17.81
C SER A 345 21.93 -9.24 17.31
N ALA A 346 21.38 -8.16 17.87
CA ALA A 346 21.90 -6.80 17.67
C ALA A 346 23.31 -6.66 18.27
N LEU A 347 24.22 -6.03 17.53
CA LEU A 347 25.64 -6.03 17.85
C LEU A 347 26.00 -4.87 18.79
N PHE A 348 26.43 -5.23 19.99
CA PHE A 348 26.78 -4.29 21.06
C PHE A 348 28.28 -4.26 21.42
N TYR A 349 28.73 -3.17 22.04
CA TYR A 349 30.07 -3.10 22.66
C TYR A 349 30.15 -3.91 23.96
N GLU A 350 29.11 -3.84 24.78
CA GLU A 350 28.98 -4.58 26.04
C GLU A 350 28.00 -5.74 25.86
N PRO A 351 28.22 -6.90 26.53
CA PRO A 351 27.39 -8.07 26.32
C PRO A 351 25.95 -7.84 26.82
N TYR A 352 25.04 -8.68 26.34
CA TYR A 352 23.69 -8.79 26.89
C TYR A 352 23.74 -9.19 28.38
N VAL A 353 22.88 -8.60 29.21
CA VAL A 353 22.81 -8.87 30.65
C VAL A 353 22.24 -10.27 30.92
N ASP A 354 21.24 -10.68 30.14
CA ASP A 354 20.63 -12.01 30.20
C ASP A 354 21.52 -13.09 29.56
N GLU A 355 22.51 -12.71 28.75
CA GLU A 355 23.49 -13.59 28.12
C GLU A 355 24.92 -13.01 28.18
N PRO A 356 25.66 -13.16 29.30
CA PRO A 356 26.92 -12.43 29.59
C PRO A 356 28.12 -12.66 28.65
N HIS A 357 27.96 -13.51 27.63
CA HIS A 357 28.97 -13.81 26.61
C HIS A 357 28.49 -13.51 25.19
N ASN A 358 27.24 -13.07 25.05
CA ASN A 358 26.66 -12.71 23.78
C ASN A 358 26.80 -11.18 23.61
N TYR A 359 27.41 -10.76 22.50
CA TYR A 359 27.54 -9.36 22.10
C TYR A 359 26.68 -9.04 20.88
N GLY A 360 25.84 -9.97 20.44
CA GLY A 360 25.13 -9.94 19.17
C GLY A 360 25.91 -10.57 18.02
N LEU A 361 25.32 -10.46 16.83
CA LEU A 361 25.85 -11.02 15.59
C LEU A 361 26.20 -9.89 14.64
N GLN A 362 27.40 -9.97 14.09
CA GLN A 362 27.73 -9.20 12.89
C GLN A 362 27.23 -9.99 11.68
N VAL A 363 26.11 -9.54 11.09
CA VAL A 363 25.40 -10.27 10.04
C VAL A 363 26.17 -10.28 8.71
N THR A 364 26.84 -9.17 8.40
CA THR A 364 27.70 -9.03 7.21
C THR A 364 29.11 -8.65 7.65
N GLU A 365 30.12 -9.34 7.13
CA GLU A 365 31.53 -9.02 7.37
C GLU A 365 31.84 -7.55 7.01
N SER A 366 32.65 -6.87 7.84
CA SER A 366 32.89 -5.43 7.71
C SER A 366 33.56 -5.08 6.38
N GLU A 367 34.49 -5.91 5.91
CA GLU A 367 35.18 -5.69 4.63
C GLU A 367 34.21 -5.85 3.45
N ILE A 368 33.35 -6.87 3.48
CA ILE A 368 32.32 -7.08 2.46
C ILE A 368 31.34 -5.91 2.45
N LEU A 369 30.84 -5.50 3.62
CA LEU A 369 29.88 -4.41 3.76
C LEU A 369 30.47 -3.08 3.28
N PHE A 370 31.72 -2.78 3.64
CA PHE A 370 32.42 -1.59 3.14
C PHE A 370 32.57 -1.63 1.61
N ASN A 371 33.02 -2.75 1.05
CA ASN A 371 33.22 -2.91 -0.39
C ASN A 371 31.90 -2.79 -1.19
N MET A 372 30.80 -3.33 -0.66
CA MET A 372 29.47 -3.15 -1.25
C MET A 372 29.01 -1.70 -1.16
N THR A 373 29.22 -1.04 -0.02
CA THR A 373 28.81 0.35 0.22
C THR A 373 29.55 1.31 -0.72
N ILE A 374 30.88 1.20 -0.81
CA ILE A 374 31.69 2.07 -1.65
C ILE A 374 31.36 1.89 -3.14
N ALA A 375 31.12 0.66 -3.59
CA ALA A 375 30.74 0.37 -4.97
C ALA A 375 29.34 0.92 -5.30
N SER A 376 28.40 0.82 -4.36
CA SER A 376 27.03 1.32 -4.51
C SER A 376 27.00 2.84 -4.56
N ASP A 377 27.70 3.50 -3.63
CA ASP A 377 27.86 4.96 -3.62
C ASP A 377 28.50 5.48 -4.91
N LYS A 378 29.56 4.82 -5.39
CA LYS A 378 30.23 5.15 -6.66
C LYS A 378 29.30 5.00 -7.87
N SER A 379 28.30 4.13 -7.78
CA SER A 379 27.27 3.92 -8.80
C SER A 379 26.10 4.91 -8.69
N GLY A 380 26.14 5.84 -7.72
CA GLY A 380 25.11 6.84 -7.50
C GLY A 380 23.88 6.34 -6.74
N LEU A 381 23.93 5.11 -6.21
CA LEU A 381 22.85 4.53 -5.42
C LEU A 381 22.80 5.17 -4.03
N GLN A 382 21.59 5.34 -3.49
CA GLN A 382 21.42 5.61 -2.07
C GLN A 382 21.67 4.31 -1.30
N VAL A 383 22.40 4.39 -0.19
CA VAL A 383 22.70 3.22 0.64
C VAL A 383 21.92 3.33 1.95
N ALA A 384 21.18 2.27 2.26
CA ALA A 384 20.42 2.08 3.50
C ALA A 384 20.92 0.82 4.21
N ILE A 385 21.41 0.94 5.44
CA ILE A 385 21.97 -0.21 6.18
C ILE A 385 21.23 -0.36 7.50
N HIS A 386 20.72 -1.57 7.75
CA HIS A 386 20.17 -1.98 9.04
C HIS A 386 21.28 -1.99 10.10
N ALA A 387 21.09 -1.21 11.17
CA ALA A 387 21.95 -1.24 12.35
C ALA A 387 21.13 -0.96 13.62
N ILE A 388 20.99 -1.97 14.49
CA ILE A 388 20.20 -1.86 15.73
C ILE A 388 21.10 -1.57 16.92
N GLY A 389 22.17 -2.35 17.12
CA GLY A 389 23.06 -2.23 18.27
C GLY A 389 24.01 -1.03 18.18
N ASP A 390 24.55 -0.61 19.33
CA ASP A 390 25.39 0.58 19.44
C ASP A 390 26.70 0.46 18.63
N ARG A 391 27.32 -0.71 18.66
CA ARG A 391 28.52 -1.03 17.90
C ARG A 391 28.24 -1.16 16.40
N ALA A 392 27.08 -1.69 16.01
CA ALA A 392 26.67 -1.72 14.60
C ALA A 392 26.52 -0.30 14.04
N ASN A 393 25.85 0.60 14.78
CA ASN A 393 25.66 1.99 14.36
C ASN A 393 27.00 2.71 14.16
N ASP A 394 27.94 2.59 15.10
CA ASP A 394 29.27 3.18 14.97
C ASP A 394 30.05 2.63 13.77
N LEU A 395 29.99 1.32 13.53
CA LEU A 395 30.61 0.67 12.36
C LEU A 395 30.10 1.28 11.05
N ILE A 396 28.79 1.53 10.94
CA ILE A 396 28.20 2.10 9.73
C ILE A 396 28.54 3.58 9.58
N LEU A 397 28.54 4.34 10.67
CA LEU A 397 28.98 5.74 10.66
C LEU A 397 30.46 5.86 10.21
N ASP A 398 31.34 4.97 10.66
CA ASP A 398 32.75 4.91 10.22
C ASP A 398 32.87 4.52 8.73
N THR A 399 32.04 3.56 8.31
CA THR A 399 31.96 3.11 6.90
C THR A 399 31.56 4.26 5.99
N TYR A 400 30.51 5.00 6.33
CA TYR A 400 30.04 6.14 5.55
C TYR A 400 31.05 7.27 5.50
N GLU A 401 31.72 7.62 6.61
CA GLU A 401 32.80 8.61 6.61
C GLU A 401 33.96 8.22 5.67
N SER A 402 34.34 6.94 5.68
CA SER A 402 35.39 6.40 4.80
C SER A 402 34.98 6.42 3.33
N VAL A 403 33.72 6.09 3.02
CA VAL A 403 33.17 6.14 1.66
C VAL A 403 33.12 7.56 1.13
N VAL A 404 32.65 8.52 1.94
CA VAL A 404 32.64 9.95 1.58
C VAL A 404 34.06 10.45 1.30
N SER A 405 35.02 10.07 2.14
CA SER A 405 36.43 10.44 1.97
C SER A 405 37.04 9.88 0.67
N THR A 406 36.57 8.71 0.22
CA THR A 406 37.11 8.03 -0.96
C THR A 406 36.42 8.47 -2.27
N ASN A 407 35.09 8.58 -2.27
CA ASN A 407 34.30 8.90 -3.46
C ASN A 407 34.02 10.40 -3.63
N GLY A 408 34.38 11.25 -2.65
CA GLY A 408 34.21 12.70 -2.69
C GLY A 408 32.84 13.18 -2.20
N MET A 409 32.60 14.49 -2.12
CA MET A 409 31.34 15.04 -1.61
C MET A 409 30.18 14.91 -2.61
N ARG A 410 29.01 14.48 -2.14
CA ARG A 410 27.74 14.36 -2.90
C ARG A 410 26.58 14.44 -1.91
N ASP A 411 25.40 14.88 -2.37
CA ASP A 411 24.15 14.64 -1.65
C ASP A 411 23.79 13.15 -1.74
N ARG A 412 24.13 12.39 -0.70
CA ARG A 412 23.95 10.93 -0.63
C ARG A 412 22.69 10.52 0.08
N ARG A 413 22.29 11.34 1.07
CA ARG A 413 21.25 11.02 2.04
C ARG A 413 21.39 9.59 2.53
N PHE A 414 22.61 9.21 2.92
CA PHE A 414 22.87 7.88 3.47
C PHE A 414 21.92 7.62 4.63
N ARG A 415 21.47 6.37 4.73
CA ARG A 415 20.47 6.00 5.72
C ARG A 415 21.01 4.91 6.63
N ILE A 416 20.76 5.08 7.92
CA ILE A 416 20.83 3.97 8.87
C ILE A 416 19.40 3.64 9.26
N GLU A 417 19.02 2.40 9.02
CA GLU A 417 17.71 1.89 9.38
C GLU A 417 17.73 1.43 10.84
N HIS A 418 16.65 1.72 11.54
CA HIS A 418 16.39 1.46 12.96
C HIS A 418 17.10 2.45 13.88
N ALA A 419 18.45 2.48 13.89
CA ALA A 419 19.24 3.33 14.78
C ALA A 419 18.74 3.30 16.24
N GLN A 420 18.36 2.09 16.69
CA GLN A 420 17.59 1.88 17.92
C GLN A 420 18.42 2.10 19.18
N HIS A 421 19.68 1.66 19.18
CA HIS A 421 20.59 1.80 20.30
C HIS A 421 21.86 2.50 19.83
N LEU A 422 22.16 3.64 20.44
CA LEU A 422 23.24 4.52 20.01
C LEU A 422 24.22 4.73 21.16
N ALA A 423 25.50 4.46 20.89
CA ALA A 423 26.57 4.75 21.83
C ALA A 423 26.60 6.26 22.15
N PRO A 424 27.11 6.67 23.33
CA PRO A 424 27.27 8.07 23.67
C PRO A 424 28.00 8.86 22.58
N GLY A 425 27.36 9.92 22.08
CA GLY A 425 27.89 10.78 21.00
C GLY A 425 27.61 10.30 19.58
N ALA A 426 27.04 9.10 19.37
CA ALA A 426 26.68 8.62 18.04
C ALA A 426 25.59 9.50 17.38
N ALA A 427 24.59 9.99 18.14
CA ALA A 427 23.60 10.93 17.62
C ALA A 427 24.25 12.18 17.00
N ASP A 428 25.28 12.76 17.63
CA ASP A 428 26.02 13.90 17.07
C ASP A 428 26.71 13.56 15.75
N ARG A 429 27.19 12.31 15.60
CA ARG A 429 27.81 11.86 14.35
C ARG A 429 26.80 11.83 13.21
N PHE A 430 25.56 11.39 13.44
CA PHE A 430 24.50 11.44 12.42
C PHE A 430 24.31 12.85 11.88
N GLY A 431 24.16 13.84 12.77
CA GLY A 431 24.00 15.24 12.40
C GLY A 431 25.20 15.82 11.66
N ARG A 432 26.43 15.62 12.17
CA ARG A 432 27.64 16.11 11.51
C ARG A 432 27.88 15.51 10.13
N GLN A 433 27.57 14.23 9.95
CA GLN A 433 27.77 13.50 8.70
C GLN A 433 26.58 13.65 7.73
N GLY A 434 25.46 14.24 8.18
CA GLY A 434 24.25 14.39 7.36
C GLY A 434 23.56 13.05 7.05
N ILE A 435 23.61 12.11 7.99
CA ILE A 435 23.00 10.79 7.87
C ILE A 435 21.52 10.86 8.25
N VAL A 436 20.69 10.17 7.49
CA VAL A 436 19.27 9.98 7.79
C VAL A 436 19.14 8.83 8.79
N ALA A 437 18.53 9.12 9.95
CA ALA A 437 18.05 8.11 10.87
C ALA A 437 16.62 7.72 10.47
N SER A 438 16.47 6.54 9.86
CA SER A 438 15.18 5.95 9.49
C SER A 438 14.71 5.05 10.63
N VAL A 439 13.80 5.56 11.48
CA VAL A 439 13.46 4.96 12.77
C VAL A 439 11.98 4.56 12.86
N GLN A 440 11.67 3.60 13.73
CA GLN A 440 10.31 3.06 13.90
C GLN A 440 9.79 3.33 15.32
N PRO A 441 9.03 4.42 15.55
CA PRO A 441 8.55 4.77 16.88
C PRO A 441 7.76 3.65 17.56
N LEU A 442 6.96 2.89 16.81
CA LEU A 442 6.13 1.83 17.37
C LEU A 442 6.93 0.64 17.94
N HIS A 443 8.18 0.42 17.51
CA HIS A 443 9.03 -0.62 18.11
C HIS A 443 9.32 -0.33 19.60
N LEU A 444 9.43 0.95 19.96
CA LEU A 444 9.66 1.42 21.33
C LEU A 444 8.66 0.81 22.32
N LEU A 445 7.39 0.70 21.92
CA LEU A 445 6.31 0.24 22.80
C LEU A 445 6.50 -1.22 23.23
N GLY A 446 7.03 -2.07 22.35
CA GLY A 446 7.33 -3.47 22.66
C GLY A 446 8.68 -3.63 23.34
N ASP A 447 9.67 -2.83 22.95
CA ASP A 447 11.05 -2.98 23.40
C ASP A 447 11.31 -2.39 24.78
N ALA A 448 10.52 -1.44 25.26
CA ALA A 448 10.79 -0.73 26.53
C ALA A 448 10.98 -1.68 27.72
N ASP A 449 10.13 -2.70 27.85
CA ASP A 449 10.23 -3.69 28.93
C ASP A 449 11.42 -4.64 28.75
N SER A 450 11.77 -4.96 27.51
CA SER A 450 12.85 -5.90 27.17
C SER A 450 14.22 -5.25 27.19
N ALA A 451 14.34 -3.98 26.81
CA ALA A 451 15.60 -3.24 26.78
C ALA A 451 16.28 -3.18 28.15
N ALA A 452 15.54 -2.90 29.23
CA ALA A 452 16.10 -2.87 30.58
C ALA A 452 16.58 -4.26 31.04
N LYS A 453 15.91 -5.33 30.64
CA LYS A 453 16.29 -6.71 30.99
C LYS A 453 17.53 -7.17 30.22
N LYS A 454 17.61 -6.81 28.93
CA LYS A 454 18.65 -7.24 27.98
C LYS A 454 19.92 -6.40 28.06
N LEU A 455 19.79 -5.08 28.21
CA LEU A 455 20.93 -4.15 28.20
C LEU A 455 21.28 -3.66 29.61
N GLY A 456 20.39 -3.84 30.58
CA GLY A 456 20.48 -3.20 31.89
C GLY A 456 19.91 -1.78 31.85
N THR A 457 19.39 -1.32 32.98
CA THR A 457 18.64 -0.06 33.08
C THR A 457 19.41 1.17 32.62
N ASP A 458 20.73 1.22 32.87
CA ASP A 458 21.54 2.40 32.55
C ASP A 458 21.67 2.63 31.03
N ARG A 459 22.11 1.59 30.29
CA ARG A 459 22.14 1.60 28.82
C ARG A 459 20.75 1.83 28.24
N ALA A 460 19.76 1.12 28.78
CA ALA A 460 18.38 1.24 28.33
C ALA A 460 17.81 2.67 28.45
N GLN A 461 18.25 3.47 29.42
CA GLN A 461 17.80 4.85 29.61
C GLN A 461 18.62 5.89 28.82
N LYS A 462 19.88 5.59 28.49
CA LYS A 462 20.81 6.56 27.88
C LYS A 462 20.99 6.39 26.38
N GLU A 463 20.72 5.20 25.85
CA GLU A 463 21.15 4.81 24.49
C GLU A 463 19.99 4.43 23.58
N CYS A 464 18.80 4.15 24.13
CA CYS A 464 17.66 3.62 23.38
C CYS A 464 16.77 4.72 22.78
N TYR A 465 16.45 4.59 21.49
CA TYR A 465 15.44 5.39 20.79
C TYR A 465 15.63 6.90 20.96
N LEU A 466 16.84 7.39 20.70
CA LEU A 466 17.28 8.77 20.94
C LEU A 466 16.77 9.78 19.90
N PHE A 467 15.45 9.79 19.64
CA PHE A 467 14.83 10.60 18.58
C PHE A 467 15.02 12.11 18.77
N GLY A 468 14.87 12.60 20.00
CA GLY A 468 15.04 14.02 20.34
C GLY A 468 16.50 14.44 20.23
N SER A 469 17.42 13.61 20.71
CA SER A 469 18.87 13.84 20.59
C SER A 469 19.34 13.82 19.13
N LEU A 470 18.84 12.89 18.31
CA LEU A 470 19.10 12.86 16.86
C LEU A 470 18.65 14.16 16.20
N LEU A 471 17.42 14.62 16.44
CA LEU A 471 16.94 15.89 15.90
C LEU A 471 17.74 17.09 16.41
N ALA A 472 18.07 17.14 17.70
CA ALA A 472 18.87 18.21 18.30
C ALA A 472 20.28 18.30 17.71
N SER A 473 20.83 17.19 17.21
CA SER A 473 22.12 17.15 16.53
C SER A 473 22.07 17.63 15.07
N ASN A 474 20.89 17.95 14.54
CA ASN A 474 20.58 18.17 13.11
C ASN A 474 20.63 16.90 12.24
N ALA A 475 20.51 15.71 12.83
CA ALA A 475 20.26 14.51 12.04
C ALA A 475 18.87 14.61 11.39
N GLN A 476 18.74 14.05 10.19
CA GLN A 476 17.44 13.95 9.53
C GLN A 476 16.70 12.71 10.05
N LEU A 477 15.49 12.90 10.59
CA LEU A 477 14.67 11.82 11.09
C LEU A 477 13.60 11.44 10.07
N ALA A 478 13.50 10.17 9.70
CA ALA A 478 12.42 9.64 8.87
C ALA A 478 11.72 8.52 9.63
N PHE A 479 10.39 8.53 9.68
CA PHE A 479 9.62 7.50 10.37
C PHE A 479 9.15 6.42 9.42
N GLY A 480 9.25 5.18 9.86
CA GLY A 480 8.72 4.01 9.18
C GLY A 480 8.04 3.05 10.16
N SER A 481 7.34 2.05 9.64
CA SER A 481 6.70 1.02 10.45
C SER A 481 7.45 -0.30 10.44
N ASP A 482 8.33 -0.54 9.47
CA ASP A 482 8.90 -1.87 9.24
C ASP A 482 7.80 -2.95 9.11
N TRP A 483 6.66 -2.57 8.50
CA TRP A 483 5.50 -3.44 8.40
C TRP A 483 5.87 -4.70 7.58
N PRO A 484 5.66 -5.92 8.11
CA PRO A 484 4.70 -6.27 9.16
C PRO A 484 5.19 -6.47 10.59
N VAL A 485 6.42 -6.06 10.96
CA VAL A 485 6.94 -6.16 12.33
C VAL A 485 6.00 -5.46 13.32
N VAL A 486 5.64 -4.21 13.04
CA VAL A 486 4.53 -3.49 13.69
C VAL A 486 3.55 -2.97 12.65
N ASP A 487 2.36 -2.54 13.08
CA ASP A 487 1.31 -2.09 12.16
C ASP A 487 1.72 -0.80 11.42
N ILE A 488 1.31 -0.67 10.16
CA ILE A 488 1.53 0.53 9.32
C ILE A 488 0.61 1.67 9.79
N ASN A 489 0.94 2.28 10.93
CA ASN A 489 0.08 3.25 11.61
C ASN A 489 0.83 4.56 11.91
N PRO A 490 0.91 5.50 10.95
CA PRO A 490 1.64 6.76 11.12
C PRO A 490 1.15 7.60 12.30
N LEU A 491 -0.16 7.70 12.52
CA LEU A 491 -0.73 8.46 13.65
C LEU A 491 -0.36 7.82 14.99
N GLY A 492 -0.34 6.48 15.06
CA GLY A 492 0.20 5.77 16.22
C GLY A 492 1.69 6.01 16.43
N GLY A 493 2.47 6.07 15.33
CA GLY A 493 3.89 6.44 15.36
C GLY A 493 4.12 7.86 15.87
N VAL A 494 3.33 8.83 15.40
CA VAL A 494 3.33 10.23 15.88
C VAL A 494 3.03 10.29 17.36
N GLN A 495 1.94 9.66 17.81
CA GLN A 495 1.57 9.63 19.22
C GLN A 495 2.67 9.00 20.08
N THR A 496 3.26 7.91 19.59
CA THR A 496 4.33 7.20 20.30
C THR A 496 5.58 8.05 20.42
N ALA A 497 6.00 8.76 19.37
CA ALA A 497 7.13 9.67 19.42
C ALA A 497 6.90 10.85 20.38
N MET A 498 5.65 11.33 20.49
CA MET A 498 5.30 12.42 21.40
C MET A 498 5.20 11.97 22.86
N LYS A 499 4.58 10.81 23.11
CA LYS A 499 4.23 10.37 24.47
C LYS A 499 5.23 9.38 25.04
N ARG A 500 5.75 8.47 24.21
CA ARG A 500 6.68 7.40 24.57
C ARG A 500 6.21 6.58 25.78
N ILE A 501 4.91 6.32 25.91
CA ILE A 501 4.34 5.55 27.02
C ILE A 501 4.06 4.13 26.53
N PRO A 502 4.85 3.11 26.95
CA PRO A 502 4.58 1.72 26.64
C PRO A 502 3.23 1.24 27.20
N PRO A 503 2.66 0.14 26.67
CA PRO A 503 1.46 -0.46 27.23
C PRO A 503 1.59 -0.75 28.72
N ALA A 504 0.53 -0.50 29.49
CA ALA A 504 0.49 -0.63 30.95
C ALA A 504 1.40 0.33 31.75
N TRP A 505 2.16 1.21 31.09
CA TRP A 505 2.91 2.28 31.76
C TRP A 505 2.04 3.54 31.91
N HIS A 506 2.42 4.40 32.85
CA HIS A 506 1.72 5.67 33.13
C HIS A 506 2.62 6.88 32.88
N THR A 507 3.91 6.65 32.61
CA THR A 507 4.93 7.67 32.41
C THR A 507 5.73 7.34 31.16
N ALA A 508 6.22 8.38 30.49
CA ALA A 508 7.06 8.23 29.31
C ALA A 508 8.37 7.50 29.64
N TRP A 509 8.80 6.61 28.75
CA TRP A 509 10.13 6.02 28.75
C TRP A 509 11.09 6.99 28.08
N ILE A 510 12.05 7.50 28.86
CA ILE A 510 13.01 8.55 28.45
C ILE A 510 12.27 9.82 27.98
N PRO A 511 11.61 10.56 28.89
CA PRO A 511 10.78 11.72 28.53
C PRO A 511 11.53 12.83 27.78
N SER A 512 12.86 12.93 27.95
CA SER A 512 13.71 13.89 27.23
C SER A 512 13.80 13.62 25.72
N GLU A 513 13.43 12.42 25.27
CA GLU A 513 13.44 12.00 23.87
C GLU A 513 12.06 12.08 23.20
N CYS A 514 11.07 12.69 23.89
CA CYS A 514 9.76 13.00 23.32
C CYS A 514 9.87 14.09 22.24
N LEU A 515 9.10 13.93 21.17
CA LEU A 515 9.03 14.91 20.08
C LEU A 515 7.80 15.81 20.18
N THR A 516 7.85 16.96 19.52
CA THR A 516 6.64 17.75 19.27
C THR A 516 5.78 17.11 18.18
N LEU A 517 4.48 17.45 18.12
CA LEU A 517 3.62 17.01 17.01
C LEU A 517 4.21 17.39 15.65
N ASN A 518 4.73 18.61 15.54
CA ASN A 518 5.29 19.13 14.29
C ASN A 518 6.50 18.32 13.83
N ASP A 519 7.42 17.98 14.74
CA ASP A 519 8.61 17.19 14.39
C ASP A 519 8.23 15.76 14.00
N ALA A 520 7.28 15.15 14.72
CA ALA A 520 6.78 13.82 14.42
C ALA A 520 6.03 13.75 13.07
N LEU A 521 5.20 14.76 12.75
CA LEU A 521 4.53 14.85 11.45
C LEU A 521 5.54 15.09 10.32
N LYS A 522 6.53 15.97 10.51
CA LYS A 522 7.62 16.17 9.54
C LYS A 522 8.37 14.87 9.27
N ALA A 523 8.63 14.05 10.30
CA ALA A 523 9.31 12.76 10.17
C ALA A 523 8.54 11.74 9.32
N HIS A 524 7.20 11.78 9.30
CA HIS A 524 6.35 10.97 8.41
C HIS A 524 5.98 11.65 7.08
N THR A 525 6.42 12.89 6.83
CA THR A 525 6.03 13.65 5.63
C THR A 525 7.27 14.20 4.91
N ILE A 526 7.59 15.48 5.06
CA ILE A 526 8.65 16.15 4.29
C ILE A 526 10.03 15.57 4.57
N SER A 527 10.31 15.14 5.80
CA SER A 527 11.59 14.54 6.14
C SER A 527 11.72 13.11 5.58
N ALA A 528 10.63 12.34 5.55
CA ALA A 528 10.60 11.04 4.86
C ALA A 528 10.72 11.21 3.34
N ALA A 529 10.05 12.20 2.73
CA ALA A 529 10.22 12.53 1.31
C ALA A 529 11.67 12.91 1.01
N ARG A 530 12.28 13.74 1.85
CA ARG A 530 13.68 14.13 1.73
C ARG A 530 14.59 12.92 1.91
N ALA A 531 14.27 11.99 2.81
CA ALA A 531 15.08 10.78 3.01
C ALA A 531 15.19 9.93 1.74
N CYS A 532 14.34 10.17 0.74
CA CYS A 532 14.32 9.39 -0.50
C CYS A 532 14.36 10.25 -1.77
N PHE A 533 14.85 11.49 -1.69
CA PHE A 533 14.98 12.41 -2.84
C PHE A 533 13.66 12.82 -3.51
N LEU A 534 12.54 12.76 -2.77
CA LEU A 534 11.20 13.11 -3.25
C LEU A 534 10.69 14.46 -2.71
N ASP A 535 11.48 15.17 -1.92
CA ASP A 535 11.09 16.43 -1.26
C ASP A 535 10.80 17.59 -2.23
N ASN A 536 11.10 17.45 -3.52
CA ASN A 536 10.67 18.40 -4.54
C ASN A 536 9.22 18.16 -5.01
N ASP A 537 8.71 16.94 -4.87
CA ASP A 537 7.41 16.52 -5.40
C ASP A 537 6.39 16.15 -4.32
N LEU A 538 6.86 15.74 -3.13
CA LEU A 538 6.06 15.14 -2.07
C LEU A 538 6.41 15.72 -0.68
N GLY A 539 5.67 15.24 0.33
CA GLY A 539 5.96 15.43 1.75
C GLY A 539 5.54 16.79 2.34
N SER A 540 5.19 17.76 1.51
CA SER A 540 4.54 19.01 1.95
C SER A 540 3.42 19.39 0.98
N LEU A 541 2.44 20.14 1.49
CA LEU A 541 1.42 20.77 0.67
C LEU A 541 1.92 22.16 0.27
N SER A 542 2.65 22.21 -0.84
CA SER A 542 3.23 23.43 -1.40
C SER A 542 2.90 23.54 -2.89
N PRO A 543 2.76 24.75 -3.47
CA PRO A 543 2.48 24.89 -4.90
C PRO A 543 3.49 24.14 -5.77
N GLY A 544 2.98 23.42 -6.77
CA GLY A 544 3.75 22.58 -7.69
C GLY A 544 3.95 21.13 -7.22
N LYS A 545 3.80 20.82 -5.93
CA LYS A 545 3.89 19.44 -5.42
C LYS A 545 2.62 18.64 -5.69
N LEU A 546 2.72 17.31 -5.60
CA LEU A 546 1.57 16.42 -5.68
C LEU A 546 0.61 16.69 -4.51
N ALA A 547 -0.69 16.67 -4.80
CA ALA A 547 -1.74 16.86 -3.81
C ALA A 547 -2.03 15.54 -3.06
N ASP A 548 -1.03 15.04 -2.34
CA ASP A 548 -1.15 13.91 -1.43
C ASP A 548 -1.49 14.44 -0.04
N PHE A 549 -2.69 14.14 0.45
CA PHE A 549 -3.14 14.65 1.74
C PHE A 549 -4.10 13.68 2.45
N VAL A 550 -4.17 13.83 3.77
CA VAL A 550 -5.01 13.04 4.66
C VAL A 550 -5.93 13.98 5.41
N VAL A 551 -7.23 13.65 5.42
CA VAL A 551 -8.22 14.32 6.26
C VAL A 551 -8.31 13.55 7.57
N LEU A 552 -8.13 14.24 8.69
CA LEU A 552 -8.19 13.67 10.03
C LEU A 552 -9.55 13.90 10.67
N SER A 553 -9.92 13.05 11.63
CA SER A 553 -11.21 13.13 12.32
C SER A 553 -11.40 14.30 13.27
N THR A 554 -10.33 15.01 13.59
CA THR A 554 -10.33 16.19 14.45
C THR A 554 -10.51 17.49 13.64
N ASP A 555 -11.20 18.46 14.22
CA ASP A 555 -11.34 19.84 13.74
C ASP A 555 -10.46 20.83 14.54
N SER A 556 -9.70 20.33 15.53
CA SER A 556 -8.87 21.13 16.43
C SER A 556 -7.41 20.71 16.34
N TRP A 557 -6.59 21.56 15.71
CA TRP A 557 -5.14 21.38 15.68
C TRP A 557 -4.51 21.39 17.08
N ASN A 558 -5.03 22.21 17.98
CA ASN A 558 -4.47 22.33 19.33
C ASN A 558 -4.72 21.07 20.16
N ASP A 559 -5.91 20.48 20.06
CA ASP A 559 -6.20 19.23 20.77
C ASP A 559 -5.39 18.08 20.16
N PHE A 560 -5.23 18.06 18.84
CA PHE A 560 -4.36 17.11 18.18
C PHE A 560 -2.89 17.28 18.62
N ALA A 561 -2.40 18.50 18.74
CA ALA A 561 -1.05 18.79 19.23
C ALA A 561 -0.85 18.41 20.70
N ALA A 562 -1.89 18.51 21.52
CA ALA A 562 -1.85 18.13 22.93
C ALA A 562 -1.88 16.60 23.12
N GLU A 563 -2.77 15.91 22.41
CA GLU A 563 -3.05 14.48 22.64
C GLU A 563 -2.31 13.54 21.69
N GLY A 564 -1.95 14.02 20.49
CA GLY A 564 -1.39 13.20 19.41
C GLY A 564 -2.37 12.14 18.88
N SER A 565 -3.66 12.29 19.19
CA SER A 565 -4.70 11.30 18.88
C SER A 565 -5.66 11.83 17.82
N ALA A 566 -5.73 11.12 16.70
CA ALA A 566 -6.71 11.32 15.63
C ALA A 566 -6.88 9.99 14.86
N SER A 567 -7.90 9.92 14.01
CA SER A 567 -8.04 8.86 13.02
C SER A 567 -8.10 9.43 11.61
N VAL A 568 -7.74 8.62 10.62
CA VAL A 568 -7.89 8.96 9.21
C VAL A 568 -9.36 8.88 8.82
N GLU A 569 -9.89 9.95 8.23
CA GLU A 569 -11.23 9.97 7.62
C GLU A 569 -11.16 9.75 6.11
N ALA A 570 -10.17 10.34 5.45
CA ALA A 570 -9.98 10.18 4.01
C ALA A 570 -8.51 10.31 3.60
N THR A 571 -8.14 9.61 2.52
CA THR A 571 -6.80 9.65 1.93
C THR A 571 -6.90 10.01 0.47
N TYR A 572 -6.19 11.06 0.07
CA TYR A 572 -6.10 11.57 -1.29
C TYR A 572 -4.70 11.38 -1.84
N VAL A 573 -4.61 10.92 -3.07
CA VAL A 573 -3.37 10.67 -3.80
C VAL A 573 -3.46 11.41 -5.12
N ALA A 574 -2.55 12.36 -5.35
CA ALA A 574 -2.56 13.29 -6.48
C ALA A 574 -3.95 13.95 -6.66
N GLY A 575 -4.54 14.43 -5.57
CA GLY A 575 -5.85 15.11 -5.57
C GLY A 575 -7.06 14.20 -5.77
N ALA A 576 -6.88 12.91 -6.02
CA ALA A 576 -7.97 11.95 -6.17
C ALA A 576 -8.23 11.19 -4.86
N LEU A 577 -9.50 11.10 -4.46
CA LEU A 577 -9.92 10.31 -3.30
C LEU A 577 -9.63 8.82 -3.56
N GLN A 578 -8.78 8.22 -2.73
CA GLN A 578 -8.46 6.78 -2.80
C GLN A 578 -9.21 5.97 -1.76
N GLN A 579 -9.43 6.54 -0.57
CA GLN A 579 -10.05 5.86 0.55
C GLN A 579 -10.88 6.82 1.39
N LEU A 580 -12.11 6.42 1.72
CA LEU A 580 -13.00 7.12 2.66
C LEU A 580 -13.35 6.16 3.81
N HIS A 581 -13.37 6.67 5.04
CA HIS A 581 -13.72 5.93 6.24
C HIS A 581 -15.15 6.28 6.66
N HIS A 582 -16.08 5.34 6.52
CA HIS A 582 -17.43 5.51 7.06
C HIS A 582 -17.40 5.30 8.58
N HIS A 583 -17.24 6.39 9.34
CA HIS A 583 -17.70 6.44 10.72
C HIS A 583 -19.15 6.96 10.75
N HIS A 584 -20.02 6.31 11.52
CA HIS A 584 -21.39 6.76 11.77
C HIS A 584 -21.35 8.22 12.28
N GLY A 585 -21.63 9.19 11.41
CA GLY A 585 -21.55 10.61 11.78
C GLY A 585 -21.21 11.61 10.67
N PHE A 586 -21.05 11.20 9.40
CA PHE A 586 -21.00 12.18 8.31
C PHE A 586 -22.40 12.82 8.13
N PRO A 587 -22.57 14.15 8.25
CA PRO A 587 -23.67 14.80 7.56
C PRO A 587 -23.40 14.67 6.06
N ASP A 588 -24.40 14.28 5.29
CA ASP A 588 -24.32 14.17 3.82
C ASP A 588 -23.52 15.36 3.25
N LEU A 589 -22.43 15.08 2.52
CA LEU A 589 -21.69 16.09 1.76
C LEU A 589 -22.69 16.80 0.82
N ILE A 590 -23.14 18.00 1.21
CA ILE A 590 -24.02 18.81 0.38
C ILE A 590 -23.15 19.44 -0.71
N TYR A 591 -23.13 18.79 -1.87
CA TYR A 591 -22.70 19.39 -3.14
C TYR A 591 -23.53 20.65 -3.39
N THR A 592 -22.92 21.83 -3.23
CA THR A 592 -23.58 23.11 -3.51
C THR A 592 -23.16 23.59 -4.90
N LEU A 593 -24.01 23.38 -5.90
CA LEU A 593 -23.88 24.00 -7.21
C LEU A 593 -24.37 25.47 -7.15
N PRO A 594 -23.73 26.42 -7.84
CA PRO A 594 -24.15 27.82 -7.82
C PRO A 594 -25.47 28.02 -8.58
N ASN A 595 -26.45 28.66 -7.91
CA ASN A 595 -27.75 29.02 -8.45
C ASN A 595 -27.64 29.92 -9.70
N SER A 596 -28.27 29.49 -10.79
CA SER A 596 -28.76 30.40 -11.84
C SER A 596 -30.25 30.13 -12.09
N THR A 597 -30.98 31.21 -12.26
CA THR A 597 -32.44 31.35 -12.12
C THR A 597 -33.26 30.77 -13.28
N ASN A 598 -34.49 30.36 -12.95
CA ASN A 598 -35.67 30.09 -13.78
C ASN A 598 -35.82 28.69 -14.43
N SER A 599 -36.39 27.74 -13.67
CA SER A 599 -37.72 27.14 -13.92
C SER A 599 -37.98 25.96 -12.97
N ASN A 600 -39.10 25.99 -12.23
CA ASN A 600 -39.78 24.97 -11.41
C ASN A 600 -38.98 23.87 -10.66
N PRO A 601 -39.26 23.63 -9.36
CA PRO A 601 -38.43 22.77 -8.51
C PRO A 601 -38.69 21.29 -8.77
N VAL A 602 -37.63 20.52 -8.99
CA VAL A 602 -37.63 19.05 -8.83
C VAL A 602 -36.92 18.76 -7.50
N PRO A 603 -37.53 18.04 -6.55
CA PRO A 603 -36.87 17.68 -5.29
C PRO A 603 -35.73 16.68 -5.56
N PRO A 604 -34.68 16.61 -4.71
CA PRO A 604 -33.63 15.63 -4.87
C PRO A 604 -34.20 14.21 -4.75
N PRO A 605 -33.61 13.21 -5.44
CA PRO A 605 -34.12 11.84 -5.41
C PRO A 605 -33.97 11.27 -3.99
N SER A 606 -35.11 10.93 -3.41
CA SER A 606 -35.21 10.28 -2.11
C SER A 606 -34.70 8.83 -2.18
N CYS A 607 -33.87 8.43 -1.22
CA CYS A 607 -33.59 7.02 -0.92
C CYS A 607 -34.91 6.31 -0.57
N PHE A 608 -35.28 5.26 -1.30
CA PHE A 608 -36.45 4.44 -0.98
C PHE A 608 -36.03 3.09 -0.39
N ARG A 609 -36.66 2.75 0.74
CA ARG A 609 -36.56 1.44 1.39
C ARG A 609 -37.73 0.58 0.95
N VAL A 610 -37.48 -0.50 0.21
CA VAL A 610 -38.51 -1.51 -0.10
C VAL A 610 -38.46 -2.59 0.99
N VAL A 611 -39.58 -2.82 1.66
CA VAL A 611 -39.76 -3.90 2.64
C VAL A 611 -40.77 -4.89 2.04
N CYS A 612 -40.33 -6.09 1.70
CA CYS A 612 -41.24 -7.18 1.36
C CYS A 612 -41.72 -7.85 2.64
N GLY A 613 -42.92 -7.47 3.11
CA GLY A 613 -43.57 -8.11 4.26
C GLY A 613 -44.06 -9.51 3.91
N GLY A 614 -43.68 -10.49 4.74
CA GLY A 614 -44.28 -11.82 4.73
C GLY A 614 -45.77 -11.74 5.13
N GLY A 615 -46.66 -11.97 4.17
CA GLY A 615 -48.09 -12.07 4.39
C GLY A 615 -48.53 -13.53 4.46
N GLY A 616 -48.85 -14.01 5.66
CA GLY A 616 -49.42 -15.34 5.87
C GLY A 616 -50.87 -15.46 5.39
N GLY A 617 -51.23 -16.70 5.04
CA GLY A 617 -52.50 -17.36 5.35
C GLY A 617 -53.81 -16.71 4.86
N GLY A 618 -54.42 -17.32 3.83
CA GLY A 618 -55.80 -17.03 3.47
C GLY A 618 -56.32 -17.81 2.27
N GLY A 619 -56.30 -19.14 2.31
CA GLY A 619 -57.06 -19.96 1.36
C GLY A 619 -58.53 -20.08 1.79
N VAL A 620 -59.44 -19.70 0.89
CA VAL A 620 -60.86 -20.06 0.95
C VAL A 620 -61.02 -21.44 0.31
N SER A 621 -61.64 -22.37 1.03
CA SER A 621 -62.03 -23.69 0.53
C SER A 621 -63.49 -23.70 0.05
N ALA A 622 -63.76 -24.29 -1.12
CA ALA A 622 -64.86 -25.23 -1.35
C ALA A 622 -64.77 -25.84 -2.76
N GLU A 623 -64.41 -27.11 -2.87
CA GLU A 623 -65.19 -28.19 -3.50
C GLU A 623 -64.38 -29.49 -3.60
N GLY A 624 -65.08 -30.61 -3.56
CA GLY A 624 -64.54 -31.94 -3.28
C GLY A 624 -64.40 -32.88 -4.48
N SER A 625 -63.76 -34.01 -4.13
CA SER A 625 -63.79 -35.35 -4.74
C SER A 625 -63.06 -35.62 -6.07
N ASN A 626 -62.11 -36.56 -5.96
CA ASN A 626 -61.82 -37.74 -6.81
C ASN A 626 -61.40 -37.54 -8.28
N SER A 627 -60.48 -38.32 -8.89
CA SER A 627 -59.67 -39.46 -8.48
C SER A 627 -58.72 -39.89 -9.64
N HIS A 628 -57.63 -40.57 -9.26
CA HIS A 628 -56.99 -41.74 -9.92
C HIS A 628 -56.02 -41.64 -11.13
N HIS A 629 -54.77 -42.03 -10.82
CA HIS A 629 -54.01 -43.23 -11.31
C HIS A 629 -52.64 -43.00 -11.98
N HIS A 630 -51.59 -43.45 -11.26
CA HIS A 630 -50.45 -44.35 -11.59
C HIS A 630 -50.08 -44.62 -13.09
N HIS A 631 -48.84 -44.85 -13.52
CA HIS A 631 -47.47 -44.88 -12.98
C HIS A 631 -46.49 -45.11 -14.18
N VAL A 632 -45.26 -44.58 -14.07
CA VAL A 632 -43.97 -45.14 -14.57
C VAL A 632 -43.50 -44.93 -16.02
N ALA A 633 -42.26 -44.40 -16.08
CA ALA A 633 -41.14 -44.59 -17.03
C ALA A 633 -40.85 -43.53 -18.12
N ARG A 634 -39.80 -42.75 -17.79
CA ARG A 634 -38.50 -42.60 -18.52
C ARG A 634 -38.38 -41.70 -19.75
N ASP A 635 -37.34 -40.85 -19.62
CA ASP A 635 -36.41 -40.33 -20.64
C ASP A 635 -37.02 -39.32 -21.65
N VAL A 636 -36.43 -38.19 -22.08
CA VAL A 636 -35.07 -37.86 -22.52
C VAL A 636 -35.00 -36.30 -22.57
N SER A 637 -34.09 -35.61 -21.85
CA SER A 637 -32.81 -34.96 -22.28
C SER A 637 -32.89 -33.83 -23.35
N PHE A 638 -32.51 -32.57 -23.00
CA PHE A 638 -31.32 -31.74 -23.42
C PHE A 638 -31.31 -31.26 -24.91
N VAL A 639 -30.67 -30.15 -25.37
CA VAL A 639 -29.38 -29.52 -24.97
C VAL A 639 -29.24 -28.04 -25.43
N LEU A 640 -28.56 -27.22 -24.60
CA LEU A 640 -27.93 -25.91 -24.93
C LEU A 640 -26.68 -26.07 -25.84
N HIS A 641 -26.35 -27.29 -26.28
CA HIS A 641 -25.13 -27.61 -27.03
C HIS A 641 -25.19 -27.09 -28.47
N ASP A 642 -26.32 -27.24 -29.17
CA ASP A 642 -26.36 -27.07 -30.63
C ASP A 642 -26.27 -25.60 -31.06
N ALA A 643 -26.64 -24.66 -30.18
CA ALA A 643 -26.46 -23.22 -30.39
C ALA A 643 -24.99 -22.78 -30.23
N LEU A 644 -24.21 -23.50 -29.43
CA LEU A 644 -22.79 -23.20 -29.19
C LEU A 644 -21.88 -23.95 -30.19
N GLU A 645 -22.31 -25.12 -30.68
CA GLU A 645 -21.61 -25.90 -31.70
C GLU A 645 -21.76 -25.28 -33.10
N SER A 646 -22.91 -24.67 -33.41
CA SER A 646 -23.10 -23.83 -34.61
C SER A 646 -22.31 -22.52 -34.60
N SER A 647 -21.78 -22.15 -33.42
CA SER A 647 -20.92 -20.98 -33.18
C SER A 647 -19.43 -21.33 -33.03
N GLY A 648 -19.06 -22.61 -33.19
CA GLY A 648 -17.66 -23.08 -33.19
C GLY A 648 -17.00 -23.27 -31.80
N ILE A 649 -17.78 -23.33 -30.71
CA ILE A 649 -17.25 -23.43 -29.34
C ILE A 649 -17.37 -24.87 -28.80
N LEU A 650 -16.24 -25.45 -28.38
CA LEU A 650 -16.19 -26.77 -27.73
C LEU A 650 -16.91 -26.76 -26.37
N ALA A 651 -17.99 -27.54 -26.26
CA ALA A 651 -18.92 -27.57 -25.15
C ALA A 651 -18.34 -27.94 -23.76
N SER A 652 -17.09 -28.38 -23.68
CA SER A 652 -16.37 -28.61 -22.43
C SER A 652 -16.15 -27.33 -21.62
N HIS A 653 -15.91 -26.20 -22.28
CA HIS A 653 -15.63 -24.90 -21.62
C HIS A 653 -16.89 -24.25 -21.04
N ALA A 654 -18.04 -24.42 -21.69
CA ALA A 654 -19.33 -23.93 -21.19
C ALA A 654 -19.75 -24.69 -19.92
N ARG A 655 -19.35 -25.96 -19.78
CA ARG A 655 -19.63 -26.79 -18.60
C ARG A 655 -18.78 -26.35 -17.40
N GLU A 656 -17.49 -26.10 -17.61
CA GLU A 656 -16.58 -25.56 -16.58
C GLU A 656 -16.98 -24.14 -16.13
N GLY A 657 -17.40 -23.28 -17.06
CA GLY A 657 -17.89 -21.93 -16.73
C GLY A 657 -19.17 -21.94 -15.88
N ARG A 658 -20.12 -22.83 -16.21
CA ARG A 658 -21.36 -23.02 -15.45
C ARG A 658 -21.10 -23.59 -14.05
N GLU A 659 -20.21 -24.57 -13.93
CA GLU A 659 -19.83 -25.15 -12.64
C GLU A 659 -19.08 -24.14 -11.76
N GLY A 660 -18.21 -23.31 -12.34
CA GLY A 660 -17.54 -22.21 -11.63
C GLY A 660 -18.51 -21.15 -11.11
N PHE A 661 -19.51 -20.77 -11.92
CA PHE A 661 -20.52 -19.77 -11.55
C PHE A 661 -21.49 -20.28 -10.48
N CYS A 662 -22.03 -21.50 -10.63
CA CYS A 662 -22.91 -22.09 -9.62
C CYS A 662 -22.17 -22.43 -8.31
N ALA A 663 -20.88 -22.77 -8.37
CA ALA A 663 -20.05 -22.97 -7.19
C ALA A 663 -19.77 -21.66 -6.44
N GLN A 664 -19.65 -20.53 -7.15
CA GLN A 664 -19.58 -19.20 -6.53
C GLN A 664 -20.88 -18.83 -5.83
N ILE A 665 -22.04 -19.00 -6.48
CA ILE A 665 -23.34 -18.67 -5.90
C ILE A 665 -23.63 -19.47 -4.63
N ARG A 666 -23.36 -20.79 -4.62
CA ARG A 666 -23.51 -21.63 -3.41
C ARG A 666 -22.55 -21.26 -2.28
N LYS A 667 -21.45 -20.58 -2.59
CA LYS A 667 -20.48 -20.08 -1.61
C LYS A 667 -20.93 -18.78 -0.95
N PHE A 668 -21.85 -18.04 -1.58
CA PHE A 668 -22.39 -16.78 -1.09
C PHE A 668 -23.69 -16.93 -0.28
N SER A 669 -24.39 -18.06 -0.40
CA SER A 669 -25.76 -18.22 0.10
C SER A 669 -25.92 -18.89 1.47
N ASP A 670 -24.96 -18.74 2.39
CA ASP A 670 -25.14 -19.10 3.82
C ASP A 670 -25.47 -17.86 4.69
N ILE A 671 -26.05 -16.83 4.07
CA ILE A 671 -26.53 -15.63 4.77
C ILE A 671 -27.97 -15.35 4.34
N GLU A 672 -28.92 -15.66 5.22
CA GLU A 672 -30.18 -14.91 5.30
C GLU A 672 -29.83 -13.48 5.75
N ARG A 673 -29.75 -12.51 4.82
CA ARG A 673 -29.92 -11.08 5.13
C ARG A 673 -30.10 -10.23 3.87
N GLU A 674 -31.04 -9.30 4.00
CA GLU A 674 -31.46 -8.25 3.07
C GLU A 674 -30.27 -7.49 2.46
N THR A 675 -30.20 -7.46 1.12
CA THR A 675 -29.28 -6.60 0.36
C THR A 675 -30.03 -5.40 -0.23
N SER A 676 -29.50 -4.20 -0.01
CA SER A 676 -29.94 -2.96 -0.65
C SER A 676 -28.97 -2.63 -1.80
N ILE A 677 -29.49 -2.26 -2.97
CA ILE A 677 -28.70 -1.88 -4.15
C ILE A 677 -28.80 -0.36 -4.32
N CYS A 678 -27.67 0.35 -4.32
CA CYS A 678 -27.56 1.74 -4.75
C CYS A 678 -27.06 1.79 -6.19
N ILE A 679 -27.78 2.49 -7.07
CA ILE A 679 -27.42 2.69 -8.48
C ILE A 679 -26.89 4.12 -8.63
N ASN A 680 -25.63 4.29 -9.05
CA ASN A 680 -25.04 5.58 -9.43
C ASN A 680 -24.56 5.56 -10.89
N SER A 681 -24.04 6.69 -11.39
CA SER A 681 -23.75 6.95 -12.82
C SER A 681 -22.65 6.09 -13.48
N CYS A 682 -22.08 5.10 -12.78
CA CYS A 682 -21.00 4.25 -13.28
C CYS A 682 -21.42 2.78 -13.51
N VAL A 683 -22.72 2.49 -13.59
CA VAL A 683 -23.23 1.12 -13.67
C VAL A 683 -23.28 0.62 -15.12
N ASP A 684 -22.64 -0.53 -15.35
CA ASP A 684 -22.72 -1.32 -16.58
C ASP A 684 -24.14 -1.90 -16.72
N LEU A 685 -24.92 -1.32 -17.62
CA LEU A 685 -26.31 -1.68 -17.89
C LEU A 685 -26.47 -3.15 -18.32
N GLY A 686 -25.46 -3.74 -18.98
CA GLY A 686 -25.48 -5.16 -19.35
C GLY A 686 -25.38 -6.07 -18.13
N LYS A 687 -24.57 -5.66 -17.15
CA LYS A 687 -24.41 -6.37 -15.87
C LYS A 687 -25.67 -6.26 -15.01
N THR A 688 -26.29 -5.08 -14.98
CA THR A 688 -27.54 -4.86 -14.25
C THR A 688 -28.73 -5.58 -14.87
N ALA A 689 -28.81 -5.65 -16.21
CA ALA A 689 -29.84 -6.44 -16.90
C ALA A 689 -29.70 -7.95 -16.62
N LEU A 690 -28.47 -8.47 -16.54
CA LEU A 690 -28.19 -9.86 -16.16
C LEU A 690 -28.51 -10.15 -14.69
N TYR A 691 -28.31 -9.18 -13.80
CA TYR A 691 -28.71 -9.29 -12.38
C TYR A 691 -30.23 -9.28 -12.20
N ILE A 692 -30.95 -8.40 -12.92
CA ILE A 692 -32.42 -8.34 -12.90
C ILE A 692 -33.03 -9.62 -13.51
N ALA A 693 -32.46 -10.13 -14.60
CA ALA A 693 -32.89 -11.38 -15.21
C ALA A 693 -32.62 -12.63 -14.36
N ALA A 694 -31.69 -12.54 -13.39
CA ALA A 694 -31.36 -13.62 -12.46
C ALA A 694 -32.19 -13.60 -11.18
N GLU A 695 -32.83 -12.48 -10.83
CA GLU A 695 -33.67 -12.34 -9.62
C GLU A 695 -35.18 -12.34 -9.90
N ASP A 696 -35.63 -12.17 -11.16
CA ASP A 696 -37.05 -12.26 -11.52
C ASP A 696 -37.42 -13.66 -12.02
N ASP A 697 -38.05 -14.46 -11.16
CA ASP A 697 -38.59 -15.80 -11.47
C ASP A 697 -39.63 -15.79 -12.63
N SER A 698 -40.14 -14.63 -13.04
CA SER A 698 -41.08 -14.52 -14.18
C SER A 698 -40.43 -14.66 -15.57
N LEU A 699 -39.09 -14.63 -15.67
CA LEU A 699 -38.33 -14.93 -16.88
C LEU A 699 -38.02 -16.43 -17.05
N VAL A 700 -38.41 -17.26 -16.08
CA VAL A 700 -38.37 -18.72 -16.15
C VAL A 700 -39.80 -19.26 -16.25
N SER A 701 -40.22 -19.68 -17.45
CA SER A 701 -41.49 -20.40 -17.65
C SER A 701 -41.29 -21.82 -18.15
N HIS A 702 -42.05 -22.74 -17.55
CA HIS A 702 -42.18 -24.16 -17.86
C HIS A 702 -43.30 -24.44 -18.90
N SER A 703 -43.25 -23.89 -20.13
CA SER A 703 -44.10 -24.41 -21.23
C SER A 703 -43.61 -24.05 -22.65
N SER A 704 -44.12 -24.79 -23.63
CA SER A 704 -43.56 -25.04 -24.96
C SER A 704 -44.27 -24.31 -26.10
N VAL A 705 -43.98 -23.02 -26.29
CA VAL A 705 -44.15 -22.35 -27.59
C VAL A 705 -42.95 -21.41 -27.79
N PRO A 706 -42.27 -21.42 -28.96
CA PRO A 706 -41.14 -20.53 -29.21
C PRO A 706 -41.60 -19.06 -29.22
N LEU A 707 -40.82 -18.18 -28.59
CA LEU A 707 -40.90 -16.74 -28.84
C LEU A 707 -39.89 -16.40 -29.96
N PRO A 708 -40.33 -15.74 -31.05
CA PRO A 708 -39.42 -15.23 -32.08
C PRO A 708 -38.41 -14.25 -31.47
N VAL A 709 -37.17 -14.24 -32.00
CA VAL A 709 -36.08 -13.36 -31.54
C VAL A 709 -36.53 -11.90 -31.47
N ASP A 710 -37.31 -11.47 -32.45
CA ASP A 710 -37.83 -10.10 -32.53
C ASP A 710 -38.77 -9.76 -31.37
N ALA A 711 -39.57 -10.73 -30.87
CA ALA A 711 -40.50 -10.55 -29.75
C ALA A 711 -39.82 -10.63 -28.36
N PHE A 712 -38.66 -11.29 -28.28
CA PHE A 712 -37.79 -11.24 -27.11
C PHE A 712 -37.07 -9.89 -27.02
N VAL A 713 -36.59 -9.38 -28.17
CA VAL A 713 -35.99 -8.04 -28.27
C VAL A 713 -37.03 -6.95 -28.03
N GLU A 714 -38.25 -7.04 -28.58
CA GLU A 714 -39.36 -6.08 -28.32
C GLU A 714 -39.76 -6.04 -26.84
N ARG A 715 -39.76 -7.19 -26.12
CA ARG A 715 -40.05 -7.25 -24.68
C ARG A 715 -38.93 -6.69 -23.82
N LEU A 716 -37.68 -6.88 -24.22
CA LEU A 716 -36.52 -6.26 -23.57
C LEU A 716 -36.52 -4.75 -23.82
N ASP A 717 -36.90 -4.31 -25.03
CA ASP A 717 -37.07 -2.91 -25.39
C ASP A 717 -38.23 -2.29 -24.60
N ASP A 718 -39.40 -2.93 -24.50
CA ASP A 718 -40.54 -2.46 -23.69
C ASP A 718 -40.21 -2.37 -22.19
N LEU A 719 -39.44 -3.33 -21.66
CA LEU A 719 -38.92 -3.28 -20.29
C LEU A 719 -37.94 -2.10 -20.13
N SER A 720 -37.06 -1.87 -21.10
CA SER A 720 -36.09 -0.76 -21.06
C SER A 720 -36.78 0.62 -21.23
N VAL A 721 -37.79 0.74 -22.09
CA VAL A 721 -38.54 1.97 -22.39
C VAL A 721 -39.54 2.27 -21.27
N GLY A 722 -40.18 1.26 -20.67
CA GLY A 722 -40.99 1.40 -19.46
C GLY A 722 -40.17 1.84 -18.24
N TYR A 723 -38.94 1.34 -18.12
CA TYR A 723 -38.00 1.75 -17.07
C TYR A 723 -37.44 3.16 -17.29
N CYS A 724 -37.12 3.53 -18.54
CA CYS A 724 -36.58 4.85 -18.89
C CYS A 724 -37.66 5.95 -18.96
N SER A 725 -38.93 5.62 -19.23
CA SER A 725 -40.04 6.61 -19.24
C SER A 725 -40.57 6.95 -17.85
N HIS A 726 -40.28 6.12 -16.84
CA HIS A 726 -40.57 6.43 -15.42
C HIS A 726 -39.51 7.34 -14.77
N TYR A 727 -38.33 7.46 -15.37
CA TYR A 727 -37.24 8.27 -14.86
C TYR A 727 -36.72 9.14 -15.98
N ASP A 728 -37.12 10.42 -15.96
CA ASP A 728 -36.88 11.48 -16.95
C ASP A 728 -35.38 11.66 -17.30
N SER A 729 -34.83 10.68 -18.03
CA SER A 729 -33.40 10.50 -18.28
C SER A 729 -33.17 10.50 -19.79
N SER A 730 -32.43 11.49 -20.26
CA SER A 730 -32.16 11.76 -21.67
C SER A 730 -31.11 10.83 -22.31
N TYR A 731 -30.94 9.61 -21.79
CA TYR A 731 -29.90 8.68 -22.23
C TYR A 731 -30.52 7.54 -23.05
N ILE A 732 -30.64 7.75 -24.36
CA ILE A 732 -30.98 6.68 -25.32
C ILE A 732 -29.65 6.14 -25.87
N SER A 733 -29.17 5.01 -25.35
CA SER A 733 -28.14 4.22 -26.07
C SER A 733 -28.83 3.44 -27.20
N SER A 734 -28.22 3.36 -28.39
CA SER A 734 -28.81 2.56 -29.47
C SER A 734 -28.69 1.06 -29.14
N PRO A 735 -29.67 0.22 -29.55
CA PRO A 735 -29.66 -1.23 -29.32
C PRO A 735 -28.35 -1.92 -29.74
N GLU A 736 -27.67 -1.41 -30.77
CA GLU A 736 -26.38 -1.97 -31.20
C GLU A 736 -25.26 -1.80 -30.16
N LYS A 737 -25.22 -0.69 -29.42
CA LYS A 737 -24.20 -0.46 -28.37
C LYS A 737 -24.44 -1.33 -27.14
N PHE A 738 -25.70 -1.67 -26.85
CA PHE A 738 -26.04 -2.59 -25.78
C PHE A 738 -25.58 -4.02 -26.11
N LEU A 739 -25.83 -4.47 -27.33
CA LEU A 739 -25.38 -5.78 -27.82
C LEU A 739 -23.85 -5.87 -27.90
N GLU A 740 -23.16 -4.82 -28.31
CA GLU A 740 -21.68 -4.76 -28.35
C GLU A 740 -21.06 -4.89 -26.94
N SER A 741 -21.69 -4.30 -25.91
CA SER A 741 -21.25 -4.45 -24.51
C SER A 741 -21.45 -5.88 -23.99
N VAL A 742 -22.56 -6.54 -24.36
CA VAL A 742 -22.82 -7.94 -24.00
C VAL A 742 -21.80 -8.87 -24.68
N GLU A 743 -21.49 -8.63 -25.96
CA GLU A 743 -20.44 -9.39 -26.67
C GLU A 743 -19.04 -9.18 -26.07
N ARG A 744 -18.65 -7.93 -25.76
CA ARG A 744 -17.36 -7.65 -25.10
C ARG A 744 -17.21 -8.36 -23.76
N TYR A 745 -18.29 -8.41 -23.00
CA TYR A 745 -18.31 -9.04 -21.68
C TYR A 745 -18.19 -10.56 -21.77
N LEU A 746 -18.83 -11.18 -22.78
CA LEU A 746 -18.80 -12.63 -22.99
C LEU A 746 -17.51 -13.13 -23.64
N TYR A 747 -16.81 -12.31 -24.45
CA TYR A 747 -15.70 -12.76 -25.31
C TYR A 747 -14.37 -12.01 -25.13
N GLY A 748 -14.20 -11.25 -24.05
CA GLY A 748 -12.96 -10.53 -23.77
C GLY A 748 -11.72 -11.44 -23.76
N THR A 749 -10.88 -11.30 -24.80
CA THR A 749 -9.60 -11.97 -25.13
C THR A 749 -9.65 -13.20 -26.06
N LYS A 750 -9.99 -13.00 -27.34
CA LYS A 750 -9.46 -13.79 -28.49
C LYS A 750 -9.84 -13.19 -29.86
N VAL A 751 -9.35 -12.00 -30.20
CA VAL A 751 -9.41 -11.49 -31.59
C VAL A 751 -8.13 -10.74 -31.96
N GLU A 752 -7.01 -11.48 -32.03
CA GLU A 752 -5.84 -11.08 -32.81
C GLU A 752 -5.31 -12.31 -33.54
N PHE A 753 -6.13 -12.98 -34.36
CA PHE A 753 -5.63 -14.03 -35.28
C PHE A 753 -6.66 -14.39 -36.38
N PHE A 754 -7.27 -13.40 -37.04
CA PHE A 754 -7.98 -13.63 -38.31
C PHE A 754 -7.85 -12.39 -39.22
N HIS A 755 -6.61 -12.08 -39.58
CA HIS A 755 -6.29 -11.30 -40.77
C HIS A 755 -5.13 -11.99 -41.46
N LEU A 756 -5.43 -12.99 -42.29
CA LEU A 756 -4.68 -13.40 -43.49
C LEU A 756 -5.34 -14.66 -44.09
N HIS A 757 -5.69 -14.55 -45.38
CA HIS A 757 -6.41 -15.50 -46.27
C HIS A 757 -7.95 -15.41 -46.10
N ILE A 758 -8.73 -14.95 -47.07
CA ILE A 758 -8.71 -15.24 -48.52
C ILE A 758 -9.16 -13.99 -49.31
N GLN A 759 -8.48 -13.73 -50.43
CA GLN A 759 -8.84 -12.75 -51.46
C GLN A 759 -10.11 -13.16 -52.22
N SER A 760 -11.08 -12.26 -52.36
CA SER A 760 -11.82 -11.93 -53.59
C SER A 760 -12.79 -10.79 -53.34
#